data_AF-A0A6B3F996-F1
#
_entry.id   AF-A0A6B3F996-F1
#
_cell.length_a   1.000
_cell.length_b   1.000
_cell.length_c   1.000
_cell.angle_alpha   90.00
_cell.angle_beta   90.00
_cell.angle_gamma   90.00
#
_symmetry.space_group_name_H-M   'P 1'
#
loop_
_entity.id
_entity.type
_entity.pdbx_description
1 polymer ?
#
loop_
_entity_poly.entity_id
_entity_poly.type
_entity_poly.pdbx_seq_one_letter_code
_entity_poly.pdbx_strand_id
1 'polypeptide(L)'
;RDAMERLGELADRADIGALTAAAARDPLLLGGPAVACLRGLHRRGHFPDDGQVHALVGLALADHAIPARDVAAVLYTSRTEALKVLTDAPAADPGWPRRLALLVALAGQGAGDLPAGDAITRILPSAPAPVPFLDAIRALRHTDAEEAVIALLPSAPAAALDTLEAIGGEPTVRALREGLGLTNGRTAPHLRPVRGRALELLWQLNRDPALRRALLARLDPVDLPPRVAAGLGGPDVAELELLSSHLDPDAPVVALCRLAAHGDAATLPVIADLLARIVADLAASRSPDAAPRTGEHGQPAGEPAVPQEVVDAMSALGRRLHERGAIRPVCLLDATDAQQAGHALVASTALDLLDRPARSDDEQVVLLELLLRADWTGTRARVYRLLRHRDRHVRKHVIALLAHDATGEDARALSASLIALTRAQDIQTVRQALLALGHVRAHWASGAVAACLDHPNMNIRKTAADALVRAGSPQAVPKLLSTLGRGGNPGLRESLVAALRAVLGDAYPATLIAAAEHSQDDATRRRLLAGLHGVLTARSVRALDEQRSPVAFPLLTLVAARAVALADGSVTDLAPAMTAHGITVSASAGPSAASGETDRDIEALVTGGWDPATALRLVAREEPMGFLRAQRLRPMLADWLALAGSRPGTGAPVLRFALGLCSRSLSHPELTALARFAPLLLDALADARDADRYALIGVLEAAAPLLAATERPAAVTAVRALAPAPALPGRSTLTLLRRL
;
A
#
# COMPACT_ATOMS: atom_id res chain seq x y z
N ARG A 1 35.60 2.63 -5.31
CA ARG A 1 34.39 2.25 -4.56
C ARG A 1 33.21 3.15 -4.91
N ASP A 2 33.16 4.38 -4.42
CA ASP A 2 32.01 5.30 -4.58
C ASP A 2 31.61 5.58 -6.04
N ALA A 3 32.61 5.65 -6.93
CA ALA A 3 32.35 5.79 -8.36
C ALA A 3 31.54 4.60 -8.91
N MET A 4 31.88 3.36 -8.53
CA MET A 4 31.18 2.15 -8.99
C MET A 4 29.75 2.10 -8.45
N GLU A 5 29.54 2.45 -7.18
CA GLU A 5 28.20 2.50 -6.59
C GLU A 5 27.28 3.50 -7.34
N ARG A 6 27.83 4.67 -7.71
CA ARG A 6 27.09 5.72 -8.42
C ARG A 6 26.82 5.42 -9.89
N LEU A 7 27.59 4.52 -10.51
CA LEU A 7 27.38 4.14 -11.91
C LEU A 7 26.06 3.40 -12.13
N GLY A 8 25.38 2.87 -11.11
CA GLY A 8 24.13 2.12 -11.29
C GLY A 8 23.02 2.90 -11.99
N GLU A 9 23.03 4.23 -11.88
CA GLU A 9 22.05 5.13 -12.50
C GLU A 9 22.49 5.63 -13.91
N LEU A 10 23.72 5.33 -14.34
CA LEU A 10 24.30 5.79 -15.60
C LEU A 10 24.67 4.66 -16.56
N ALA A 11 25.30 3.61 -16.02
CA ALA A 11 25.78 2.45 -16.77
C ALA A 11 24.64 1.71 -17.47
N ASP A 12 24.99 1.00 -18.54
CA ASP A 12 24.08 0.22 -19.36
C ASP A 12 24.46 -1.27 -19.37
N ARG A 13 23.74 -2.06 -20.17
CA ARG A 13 23.94 -3.51 -20.25
C ARG A 13 25.36 -3.89 -20.72
N ALA A 14 25.99 -3.11 -21.59
CA ALA A 14 27.32 -3.42 -22.13
C ALA A 14 28.42 -3.26 -21.07
N ASP A 15 28.20 -2.42 -20.06
CA ASP A 15 29.14 -2.18 -18.96
C ASP A 15 29.22 -3.34 -17.96
N ILE A 16 28.21 -4.22 -17.90
CA ILE A 16 28.09 -5.29 -16.89
C ILE A 16 29.33 -6.20 -16.86
N GLY A 17 29.84 -6.59 -18.03
CA GLY A 17 31.04 -7.44 -18.14
C GLY A 17 32.28 -6.76 -17.56
N ALA A 18 32.50 -5.48 -17.88
CA ALA A 18 33.63 -4.72 -17.36
C ALA A 18 33.53 -4.48 -15.84
N LEU A 19 32.32 -4.17 -15.34
CA LEU A 19 32.06 -3.96 -13.91
C LEU A 19 32.33 -5.22 -13.09
N THR A 20 31.82 -6.36 -13.55
CA THR A 20 32.03 -7.65 -12.87
C THR A 20 33.49 -8.11 -12.93
N ALA A 21 34.15 -7.95 -14.08
CA ALA A 21 35.58 -8.27 -14.21
C ALA A 21 36.47 -7.37 -13.34
N ALA A 22 36.14 -6.08 -13.20
CA ALA A 22 36.86 -5.17 -12.32
C ALA A 22 36.68 -5.57 -10.84
N ALA A 23 35.45 -5.90 -10.44
CA ALA A 23 35.16 -6.32 -9.08
C ALA A 23 35.83 -7.66 -8.72
N ALA A 24 35.94 -8.59 -9.68
CA ALA A 24 36.59 -9.88 -9.47
C ALA A 24 38.09 -9.77 -9.12
N ARG A 25 38.74 -8.63 -9.40
CA ARG A 25 40.15 -8.39 -9.02
C ARG A 25 40.33 -8.18 -7.53
N ASP A 26 39.31 -7.65 -6.85
CA ASP A 26 39.29 -7.47 -5.39
C ASP A 26 37.85 -7.60 -4.88
N PRO A 27 37.36 -8.85 -4.71
CA PRO A 27 35.96 -9.11 -4.35
C PRO A 27 35.55 -8.50 -3.00
N LEU A 28 36.47 -8.42 -2.03
CA LEU A 28 36.17 -7.88 -0.69
C LEU A 28 36.02 -6.36 -0.71
N LEU A 29 36.77 -5.67 -1.57
CA LEU A 29 36.67 -4.21 -1.70
C LEU A 29 35.55 -3.78 -2.65
N LEU A 30 35.34 -4.52 -3.73
CA LEU A 30 34.52 -4.11 -4.87
C LEU A 30 33.25 -4.95 -5.09
N GLY A 31 33.11 -6.10 -4.43
CA GLY A 31 31.95 -6.99 -4.59
C GLY A 31 30.64 -6.32 -4.19
N GLY A 32 30.55 -5.79 -2.97
CA GLY A 32 29.38 -5.04 -2.51
C GLY A 32 29.02 -3.85 -3.42
N PRO A 33 29.97 -2.95 -3.72
CA PRO A 33 29.78 -1.86 -4.68
C PRO A 33 29.29 -2.30 -6.08
N ALA A 34 29.83 -3.39 -6.61
CA ALA A 34 29.43 -3.93 -7.91
C ALA A 34 28.00 -4.46 -7.88
N VAL A 35 27.63 -5.22 -6.85
CA VAL A 35 26.25 -5.71 -6.69
C VAL A 35 25.27 -4.55 -6.51
N ALA A 36 25.62 -3.51 -5.73
CA ALA A 36 24.80 -2.31 -5.60
C ALA A 36 24.60 -1.58 -6.94
N CYS A 37 25.68 -1.45 -7.73
CA CYS A 37 25.63 -0.91 -9.09
C CYS A 37 24.68 -1.74 -9.96
N LEU A 38 24.87 -3.06 -10.02
CA LEU A 38 24.06 -3.99 -10.82
C LEU A 38 22.60 -4.02 -10.40
N ARG A 39 22.28 -3.79 -9.12
CA ARG A 39 20.88 -3.58 -8.68
C ARG A 39 20.29 -2.32 -9.31
N GLY A 40 21.07 -1.24 -9.48
CA GLY A 40 20.67 -0.05 -10.22
C GLY A 40 20.35 -0.34 -11.68
N LEU A 41 21.23 -1.08 -12.36
CA LEU A 41 21.00 -1.57 -13.72
C LEU A 41 19.75 -2.44 -13.82
N HIS A 42 19.59 -3.40 -12.90
CA HIS A 42 18.45 -4.31 -12.85
C HIS A 42 17.13 -3.53 -12.72
N ARG A 43 17.05 -2.51 -11.84
CA ARG A 43 15.85 -1.66 -11.70
C ARG A 43 15.47 -0.97 -13.02
N ARG A 44 16.47 -0.65 -13.84
CA ARG A 44 16.29 0.01 -15.15
C ARG A 44 16.07 -0.99 -16.29
N GLY A 45 16.03 -2.29 -16.01
CA GLY A 45 15.80 -3.35 -16.99
C GLY A 45 17.07 -3.79 -17.74
N HIS A 46 18.25 -3.51 -17.20
CA HIS A 46 19.53 -4.03 -17.69
C HIS A 46 19.95 -5.21 -16.83
N PHE A 47 20.06 -6.39 -17.45
CA PHE A 47 20.30 -7.65 -16.76
C PHE A 47 21.60 -8.29 -17.24
N PRO A 48 22.35 -8.98 -16.35
CA PRO A 48 23.44 -9.85 -16.75
C PRO A 48 22.95 -10.95 -17.70
N ASP A 49 23.85 -11.39 -18.57
CA ASP A 49 23.72 -12.64 -19.32
C ASP A 49 24.45 -13.79 -18.61
N ASP A 50 24.30 -14.99 -19.16
CA ASP A 50 24.85 -16.22 -18.61
C ASP A 50 26.38 -16.18 -18.47
N GLY A 51 27.08 -15.40 -19.31
CA GLY A 51 28.53 -15.26 -19.29
C GLY A 51 29.07 -14.54 -18.05
N GLN A 52 28.25 -13.75 -17.34
CA GLN A 52 28.69 -13.06 -16.11
C GLN A 52 28.31 -13.80 -14.83
N VAL A 53 27.55 -14.89 -14.92
CA VAL A 53 27.05 -15.64 -13.74
C VAL A 53 28.20 -16.14 -12.87
N HIS A 54 29.24 -16.74 -13.47
CA HIS A 54 30.37 -17.28 -12.72
C HIS A 54 31.11 -16.20 -11.93
N ALA A 55 31.34 -15.02 -12.52
CA ALA A 55 31.97 -13.90 -11.84
C ALA A 55 31.11 -13.40 -10.68
N LEU A 56 29.80 -13.27 -10.87
CA LEU A 56 28.85 -12.80 -9.85
C LEU A 56 28.72 -13.78 -8.68
N VAL A 57 28.61 -15.08 -8.96
CA VAL A 57 28.65 -16.12 -7.93
C VAL A 57 29.99 -16.09 -7.20
N GLY A 58 31.11 -15.94 -7.92
CA GLY A 58 32.44 -15.80 -7.33
C GLY A 58 32.54 -14.62 -6.35
N LEU A 59 32.01 -13.45 -6.71
CA LEU A 59 31.94 -12.30 -5.80
C LEU A 59 31.13 -12.63 -4.54
N ALA A 60 29.97 -13.27 -4.70
CA ALA A 60 29.08 -13.61 -3.60
C ALA A 60 29.63 -14.70 -2.67
N LEU A 61 30.46 -15.61 -3.19
CA LEU A 61 31.17 -16.62 -2.42
C LEU A 61 32.40 -16.04 -1.69
N ALA A 62 33.05 -15.04 -2.27
CA ALA A 62 34.20 -14.38 -1.67
C ALA A 62 33.80 -13.40 -0.53
N ASP A 63 32.69 -12.68 -0.70
CA ASP A 63 32.18 -11.73 0.30
C ASP A 63 30.77 -12.12 0.78
N HIS A 64 30.70 -12.68 1.98
CA HIS A 64 29.44 -13.08 2.62
C HIS A 64 28.64 -11.88 3.17
N ALA A 65 29.24 -10.68 3.28
CA ALA A 65 28.55 -9.47 3.69
C ALA A 65 27.56 -8.99 2.61
N ILE A 66 27.75 -9.42 1.36
CA ILE A 66 26.79 -9.18 0.28
C ILE A 66 25.51 -10.00 0.56
N PRO A 67 24.32 -9.38 0.64
CA PRO A 67 23.10 -10.13 0.87
C PRO A 67 22.80 -11.12 -0.27
N ALA A 68 22.48 -12.38 0.06
CA ALA A 68 22.15 -13.39 -0.95
C ALA A 68 20.98 -12.98 -1.85
N ARG A 69 19.99 -12.30 -1.26
CA ARG A 69 18.83 -11.73 -1.97
C ARG A 69 19.20 -10.70 -3.05
N ASP A 70 20.26 -9.93 -2.82
CA ASP A 70 20.71 -8.90 -3.75
C ASP A 70 21.39 -9.53 -4.97
N VAL A 71 22.21 -10.55 -4.73
CA VAL A 71 22.84 -11.36 -5.77
C VAL A 71 21.78 -12.10 -6.57
N ALA A 72 20.83 -12.73 -5.88
CA ALA A 72 19.71 -13.40 -6.53
C ALA A 72 18.94 -12.41 -7.42
N ALA A 73 18.65 -11.19 -6.95
CA ALA A 73 17.91 -10.19 -7.72
C ALA A 73 18.64 -9.86 -9.04
N VAL A 74 19.95 -9.65 -8.97
CA VAL A 74 20.79 -9.41 -10.15
C VAL A 74 20.79 -10.61 -11.11
N LEU A 75 20.79 -11.84 -10.57
CA LEU A 75 20.83 -13.08 -11.35
C LEU A 75 19.45 -13.61 -11.80
N TYR A 76 18.35 -12.88 -11.54
CA TYR A 76 16.97 -13.37 -11.80
C TYR A 76 16.78 -13.91 -13.23
N THR A 77 17.32 -13.23 -14.24
CA THR A 77 17.18 -13.60 -15.65
C THR A 77 18.07 -14.77 -16.08
N SER A 78 19.16 -15.03 -15.36
CA SER A 78 20.13 -16.11 -15.60
C SER A 78 20.12 -17.16 -14.48
N ARG A 79 19.00 -17.27 -13.76
CA ARG A 79 18.86 -18.13 -12.57
C ARG A 79 19.10 -19.61 -12.85
N THR A 80 18.77 -20.08 -14.06
CA THR A 80 19.02 -21.47 -14.48
C THR A 80 20.51 -21.75 -14.58
N GLU A 81 21.28 -20.82 -15.14
CA GLU A 81 22.74 -20.93 -15.18
C GLU A 81 23.35 -20.75 -13.78
N ALA A 82 22.80 -19.83 -12.99
CA ALA A 82 23.22 -19.65 -11.59
C ALA A 82 23.03 -20.92 -10.76
N LEU A 83 21.93 -21.66 -10.95
CA LEU A 83 21.71 -22.96 -10.32
C LEU A 83 22.81 -23.96 -10.69
N LYS A 84 23.19 -24.05 -11.97
CA LYS A 84 24.29 -24.93 -12.41
C LYS A 84 25.59 -24.57 -11.71
N VAL A 85 26.00 -23.30 -11.76
CA VAL A 85 27.26 -22.84 -11.14
C VAL A 85 27.25 -23.01 -9.62
N LEU A 86 26.12 -22.78 -8.95
CA LEU A 86 26.00 -22.91 -7.50
C LEU A 86 26.05 -24.37 -7.04
N THR A 87 25.57 -25.30 -7.88
CA THR A 87 25.54 -26.75 -7.58
C THR A 87 26.78 -27.49 -8.08
N ASP A 88 27.59 -26.85 -8.93
CA ASP A 88 28.89 -27.35 -9.38
C ASP A 88 29.96 -27.16 -8.29
N ALA A 89 29.89 -28.03 -7.28
CA ALA A 89 30.88 -28.15 -6.21
C ALA A 89 30.88 -29.58 -5.63
N PRO A 90 32.03 -30.09 -5.17
CA PRO A 90 32.06 -31.35 -4.42
C PRO A 90 31.17 -31.29 -3.17
N ALA A 91 30.53 -32.40 -2.77
CA ALA A 91 29.65 -32.43 -1.59
C ALA A 91 30.36 -32.03 -0.27
N ALA A 92 31.68 -32.15 -0.22
CA ALA A 92 32.51 -31.76 0.92
C ALA A 92 33.02 -30.31 0.90
N ASP A 93 32.62 -29.50 -0.08
CA ASP A 93 33.05 -28.10 -0.21
C ASP A 93 32.59 -27.26 1.00
N PRO A 94 33.49 -26.56 1.72
CA PRO A 94 33.13 -25.75 2.88
C PRO A 94 32.23 -24.54 2.55
N GLY A 95 32.12 -24.15 1.29
CA GLY A 95 31.28 -23.06 0.79
C GLY A 95 29.79 -23.39 0.65
N TRP A 96 29.37 -24.64 0.91
CA TRP A 96 27.96 -25.05 0.81
C TRP A 96 26.96 -24.16 1.57
N PRO A 97 27.20 -23.73 2.82
CA PRO A 97 26.27 -22.86 3.54
C PRO A 97 25.93 -21.58 2.74
N ARG A 98 26.93 -20.99 2.09
CA ARG A 98 26.73 -19.79 1.27
C ARG A 98 26.04 -20.09 -0.05
N ARG A 99 26.41 -21.18 -0.73
CA ARG A 99 25.76 -21.65 -1.96
C ARG A 99 24.28 -21.93 -1.73
N LEU A 100 23.94 -22.60 -0.64
CA LEU A 100 22.56 -22.89 -0.24
C LEU A 100 21.77 -21.61 0.05
N ALA A 101 22.36 -20.64 0.75
CA ALA A 101 21.72 -19.34 0.96
C ALA A 101 21.40 -18.61 -0.36
N LEU A 102 22.30 -18.69 -1.35
CA LEU A 102 22.08 -18.13 -2.69
C LEU A 102 21.00 -18.90 -3.47
N LEU A 103 20.99 -20.23 -3.39
CA LEU A 103 19.97 -21.09 -4.01
C LEU A 103 18.58 -20.82 -3.45
N VAL A 104 18.45 -20.73 -2.12
CA VAL A 104 17.20 -20.37 -1.44
C VAL A 104 16.74 -18.98 -1.87
N ALA A 105 17.65 -18.01 -1.90
CA ALA A 105 17.34 -16.65 -2.34
C ALA A 105 16.89 -16.57 -3.82
N LEU A 106 17.48 -17.38 -4.70
CA LEU A 106 17.10 -17.49 -6.12
C LEU A 106 15.72 -18.14 -6.29
N ALA A 107 15.46 -19.24 -5.58
CA ALA A 107 14.16 -19.91 -5.62
C ALA A 107 13.04 -19.04 -5.03
N GLY A 108 13.34 -18.26 -3.99
CA GLY A 108 12.39 -17.34 -3.34
C GLY A 108 11.91 -16.16 -4.19
N GLN A 109 12.38 -16.02 -5.44
CA GLN A 109 11.99 -14.91 -6.32
C GLN A 109 10.64 -15.09 -7.02
N GLY A 110 9.92 -16.18 -6.75
CA GLY A 110 8.53 -16.36 -7.18
C GLY A 110 8.34 -16.81 -8.62
N ALA A 111 9.32 -17.52 -9.19
CA ALA A 111 9.13 -18.22 -10.44
C ALA A 111 9.32 -19.71 -10.17
N GLY A 112 8.21 -20.44 -10.05
CA GLY A 112 8.14 -21.85 -9.67
C GLY A 112 8.81 -22.84 -10.65
N ASP A 113 9.84 -22.41 -11.39
CA ASP A 113 10.53 -23.17 -12.42
C ASP A 113 11.99 -23.50 -12.06
N LEU A 114 12.49 -23.10 -10.88
CA LEU A 114 13.87 -23.39 -10.48
C LEU A 114 13.92 -24.66 -9.62
N PRO A 115 14.48 -25.79 -10.10
CA PRO A 115 14.54 -27.06 -9.36
C PRO A 115 15.68 -27.06 -8.33
N ALA A 116 15.75 -26.02 -7.49
CA ALA A 116 16.73 -25.90 -6.42
C ALA A 116 16.55 -26.99 -5.37
N GLY A 117 15.30 -27.31 -5.03
CA GLY A 117 14.95 -28.40 -4.11
C GLY A 117 15.53 -29.74 -4.59
N ASP A 118 15.24 -30.13 -5.83
CA ASP A 118 15.74 -31.38 -6.42
C ASP A 118 17.27 -31.46 -6.42
N ALA A 119 17.94 -30.36 -6.75
CA ALA A 119 19.39 -30.30 -6.79
C ALA A 119 20.01 -30.45 -5.39
N ILE A 120 19.45 -29.79 -4.37
CA ILE A 120 19.90 -29.87 -2.98
C ILE A 120 19.65 -31.28 -2.43
N THR A 121 18.47 -31.85 -2.68
CA THR A 121 18.11 -33.21 -2.26
C THR A 121 19.03 -34.26 -2.86
N ARG A 122 19.48 -34.09 -4.11
CA ARG A 122 20.42 -35.02 -4.77
C ARG A 122 21.79 -35.07 -4.09
N ILE A 123 22.25 -33.94 -3.55
CA ILE A 123 23.58 -33.81 -2.94
C ILE A 123 23.56 -34.20 -1.46
N LEU A 124 22.43 -33.96 -0.78
CA LEU A 124 22.23 -34.18 0.66
C LEU A 124 22.78 -35.53 1.19
N PRO A 125 22.55 -36.70 0.55
CA PRO A 125 23.04 -37.98 1.08
C PRO A 125 24.57 -38.10 1.14
N SER A 126 25.28 -37.33 0.33
CA SER A 126 26.75 -37.33 0.25
C SER A 126 27.39 -36.18 1.04
N ALA A 127 26.60 -35.31 1.65
CA ALA A 127 27.10 -34.15 2.38
C ALA A 127 27.64 -34.57 3.76
N PRO A 128 28.90 -34.24 4.11
CA PRO A 128 29.46 -34.59 5.42
C PRO A 128 28.80 -33.79 6.56
N ALA A 129 28.25 -32.62 6.26
CA ALA A 129 27.48 -31.78 7.18
C ALA A 129 26.07 -31.57 6.61
N PRO A 130 25.07 -32.38 7.02
CA PRO A 130 23.73 -32.33 6.45
C PRO A 130 22.89 -31.11 6.91
N VAL A 131 23.21 -30.50 8.05
CA VAL A 131 22.38 -29.45 8.68
C VAL A 131 22.10 -28.26 7.74
N PRO A 132 23.08 -27.64 7.05
CA PRO A 132 22.79 -26.55 6.13
C PRO A 132 21.87 -26.94 4.97
N PHE A 133 21.98 -28.18 4.47
CA PHE A 133 21.12 -28.69 3.40
C PHE A 133 19.69 -28.91 3.89
N LEU A 134 19.53 -29.44 5.11
CA LEU A 134 18.25 -29.59 5.79
C LEU A 134 17.57 -28.23 5.99
N ASP A 135 18.30 -27.22 6.47
CA ASP A 135 17.81 -25.85 6.63
C ASP A 135 17.36 -25.24 5.28
N ALA A 136 18.11 -25.50 4.21
CA ALA A 136 17.75 -25.04 2.87
C ALA A 136 16.48 -25.74 2.35
N ILE A 137 16.35 -27.06 2.49
CA ILE A 137 15.13 -27.81 2.13
C ILE A 137 13.94 -27.31 2.93
N ARG A 138 14.13 -27.07 4.24
CA ARG A 138 13.12 -26.50 5.13
C ARG A 138 12.67 -25.14 4.61
N ALA A 139 13.60 -24.24 4.29
CA ALA A 139 13.29 -22.91 3.77
C ALA A 139 12.56 -22.96 2.42
N LEU A 140 12.90 -23.92 1.54
CA LEU A 140 12.25 -24.12 0.25
C LEU A 140 10.89 -24.81 0.33
N ARG A 141 10.55 -25.42 1.48
CA ARG A 141 9.34 -26.25 1.66
C ARG A 141 9.24 -27.39 0.63
N HIS A 142 10.39 -27.96 0.22
CA HIS A 142 10.43 -28.96 -0.84
C HIS A 142 10.04 -30.35 -0.32
N THR A 143 8.80 -30.77 -0.60
CA THR A 143 8.20 -32.02 -0.10
C THR A 143 8.83 -33.28 -0.66
N ASP A 144 9.35 -33.25 -1.89
CA ASP A 144 9.93 -34.44 -2.51
C ASP A 144 11.25 -34.88 -1.84
N ALA A 145 11.80 -34.05 -0.94
CA ALA A 145 12.92 -34.40 -0.08
C ALA A 145 12.54 -35.27 1.14
N GLU A 146 11.26 -35.51 1.41
CA GLU A 146 10.79 -36.10 2.67
C GLU A 146 11.53 -37.40 3.03
N GLU A 147 11.60 -38.37 2.11
CA GLU A 147 12.29 -39.65 2.33
C GLU A 147 13.79 -39.48 2.57
N ALA A 148 14.44 -38.55 1.87
CA ALA A 148 15.86 -38.25 2.06
C ALA A 148 16.13 -37.63 3.44
N VAL A 149 15.20 -36.80 3.94
CA VAL A 149 15.27 -36.22 5.29
C VAL A 149 15.01 -37.27 6.37
N ILE A 150 14.02 -38.15 6.17
CA ILE A 150 13.73 -39.28 7.08
C ILE A 150 14.97 -40.17 7.25
N ALA A 151 15.69 -40.46 6.15
CA ALA A 151 16.92 -41.26 6.17
C ALA A 151 18.03 -40.65 7.05
N LEU A 152 17.97 -39.36 7.36
CA LEU A 152 18.95 -38.65 8.20
C LEU A 152 18.55 -38.57 9.68
N LEU A 153 17.38 -39.08 10.09
CA LEU A 153 17.00 -39.15 11.51
C LEU A 153 18.04 -39.84 12.40
N PRO A 154 18.75 -40.92 11.98
CA PRO A 154 19.78 -41.53 12.80
C PRO A 154 21.01 -40.66 13.06
N SER A 155 21.40 -39.83 12.09
CA SER A 155 22.64 -39.02 12.14
C SER A 155 22.41 -37.58 12.60
N ALA A 156 21.25 -37.00 12.31
CA ALA A 156 20.91 -35.61 12.61
C ALA A 156 19.44 -35.46 13.05
N PRO A 157 19.01 -36.13 14.14
CA PRO A 157 17.60 -36.26 14.50
C PRO A 157 16.88 -34.92 14.72
N ALA A 158 17.51 -33.95 15.41
CA ALA A 158 16.89 -32.65 15.68
C ALA A 158 16.64 -31.84 14.39
N ALA A 159 17.67 -31.66 13.57
CA ALA A 159 17.58 -30.92 12.31
C ALA A 159 16.64 -31.59 11.30
N ALA A 160 16.64 -32.93 11.26
CA ALA A 160 15.71 -33.69 10.42
C ALA A 160 14.26 -33.46 10.87
N LEU A 161 13.95 -33.57 12.17
CA LEU A 161 12.60 -33.29 12.68
C LEU A 161 12.14 -31.85 12.39
N ASP A 162 13.01 -30.87 12.53
CA ASP A 162 12.69 -29.47 12.23
C ASP A 162 12.41 -29.25 10.73
N THR A 163 13.09 -30.00 9.86
CA THR A 163 12.82 -29.99 8.43
C THR A 163 11.51 -30.69 8.10
N LEU A 164 11.25 -31.86 8.70
CA LEU A 164 10.02 -32.63 8.54
C LEU A 164 8.79 -31.91 9.10
N GLU A 165 8.94 -30.99 10.06
CA GLU A 165 7.84 -30.09 10.46
C GLU A 165 7.31 -29.29 9.26
N ALA A 166 8.21 -28.81 8.40
CA ALA A 166 7.85 -28.01 7.24
C ALA A 166 7.35 -28.84 6.05
N ILE A 167 7.92 -30.03 5.82
CA ILE A 167 7.69 -30.80 4.59
C ILE A 167 6.99 -32.15 4.79
N GLY A 168 6.96 -32.67 6.02
CA GLY A 168 6.54 -34.04 6.30
C GLY A 168 5.06 -34.30 6.09
N GLY A 169 4.74 -35.52 5.66
CA GLY A 169 3.40 -36.05 5.48
C GLY A 169 3.28 -37.46 6.04
N GLU A 170 2.60 -38.32 5.30
CA GLU A 170 2.35 -39.70 5.70
C GLU A 170 3.62 -40.55 5.87
N PRO A 171 4.67 -40.43 5.03
CA PRO A 171 5.95 -41.10 5.27
C PRO A 171 6.56 -40.74 6.62
N THR A 172 6.55 -39.46 6.99
CA THR A 172 7.01 -38.98 8.30
C THR A 172 6.19 -39.59 9.44
N VAL A 173 4.85 -39.60 9.32
CA VAL A 173 3.97 -40.23 10.33
C VAL A 173 4.33 -41.69 10.54
N ARG A 174 4.54 -42.44 9.46
CA ARG A 174 4.95 -43.86 9.51
C ARG A 174 6.30 -44.05 10.19
N ALA A 175 7.31 -43.27 9.78
CA ALA A 175 8.66 -43.34 10.32
C ALA A 175 8.69 -43.00 11.83
N LEU A 176 7.96 -41.97 12.25
CA LEU A 176 7.88 -41.59 13.67
C LEU A 176 7.06 -42.59 14.49
N ARG A 177 5.99 -43.16 13.94
CA ARG A 177 5.21 -44.20 14.61
C ARG A 177 6.06 -45.42 14.92
N GLU A 178 6.87 -45.86 13.96
CA GLU A 178 7.82 -46.96 14.14
C GLU A 178 8.95 -46.56 15.10
N GLY A 179 9.59 -45.42 14.86
CA GLY A 179 10.74 -44.94 15.64
C GLY A 179 10.41 -44.65 17.11
N LEU A 180 9.20 -44.23 17.42
CA LEU A 180 8.74 -44.01 18.81
C LEU A 180 8.34 -45.32 19.52
N GLY A 181 8.31 -46.43 18.80
CA GLY A 181 8.00 -47.75 19.34
C GLY A 181 6.50 -48.00 19.56
N LEU A 182 5.64 -47.35 18.75
CA LEU A 182 4.18 -47.58 18.80
C LEU A 182 3.76 -48.88 18.10
N THR A 183 4.66 -49.47 17.30
CA THR A 183 4.45 -50.76 16.63
C THR A 183 5.17 -51.91 17.33
N ASN A 184 6.44 -51.70 17.72
CA ASN A 184 7.34 -52.75 18.25
C ASN A 184 7.66 -52.60 19.76
N GLY A 185 7.11 -51.59 20.43
CA GLY A 185 7.30 -51.34 21.86
C GLY A 185 8.61 -50.70 22.29
N ARG A 186 9.58 -50.45 21.38
CA ARG A 186 10.91 -49.90 21.73
C ARG A 186 11.23 -48.64 20.93
N THR A 187 11.48 -47.53 21.62
CA THR A 187 11.90 -46.28 20.98
C THR A 187 13.33 -46.38 20.43
N ALA A 188 13.49 -46.02 19.16
CA ALA A 188 14.76 -45.98 18.45
C ALA A 188 15.78 -45.08 19.17
N PRO A 189 17.06 -45.50 19.30
CA PRO A 189 18.06 -44.77 20.09
C PRO A 189 18.22 -43.29 19.70
N HIS A 190 18.18 -42.99 18.41
CA HIS A 190 18.36 -41.64 17.88
C HIS A 190 17.19 -40.69 18.20
N LEU A 191 15.99 -41.20 18.46
CA LEU A 191 14.83 -40.38 18.83
C LEU A 191 14.71 -40.14 20.34
N ARG A 192 15.41 -40.90 21.18
CA ARG A 192 15.37 -40.72 22.65
C ARG A 192 15.70 -39.29 23.11
N PRO A 193 16.78 -38.63 22.64
CA PRO A 193 17.11 -37.28 23.07
C PRO A 193 16.12 -36.22 22.57
N VAL A 194 15.35 -36.51 21.51
CA VAL A 194 14.40 -35.58 20.88
C VAL A 194 12.95 -36.10 20.95
N ARG A 195 12.66 -36.98 21.92
CA ARG A 195 11.39 -37.72 21.98
C ARG A 195 10.18 -36.79 22.04
N GLY A 196 10.24 -35.74 22.86
CA GLY A 196 9.17 -34.75 22.98
C GLY A 196 8.85 -34.11 21.63
N ARG A 197 9.89 -33.65 20.91
CA ARG A 197 9.74 -33.04 19.58
C ARG A 197 9.19 -34.02 18.54
N ALA A 198 9.66 -35.26 18.53
CA ALA A 198 9.14 -36.30 17.65
C ALA A 198 7.66 -36.63 17.95
N LEU A 199 7.27 -36.63 19.22
CA LEU A 199 5.86 -36.79 19.64
C LEU A 199 5.00 -35.61 19.20
N GLU A 200 5.47 -34.37 19.36
CA GLU A 200 4.76 -33.18 18.88
C GLU A 200 4.53 -33.23 17.37
N LEU A 201 5.56 -33.58 16.60
CA LEU A 201 5.46 -33.67 15.15
C LEU A 201 4.49 -34.77 14.72
N LEU A 202 4.60 -35.96 15.31
CA LEU A 202 3.66 -37.06 15.06
C LEU A 202 2.23 -36.67 15.45
N TRP A 203 2.04 -35.99 16.58
CA TRP A 203 0.73 -35.53 17.03
C TRP A 203 0.07 -34.57 16.04
N GLN A 204 0.84 -33.63 15.50
CA GLN A 204 0.33 -32.60 14.61
C GLN A 204 0.13 -33.08 13.16
N LEU A 205 0.93 -34.05 12.69
CA LEU A 205 0.75 -34.64 11.35
C LEU A 205 -0.31 -35.75 11.32
N ASN A 206 -0.53 -36.44 12.43
CA ASN A 206 -1.44 -37.57 12.48
C ASN A 206 -2.91 -37.17 12.22
N ARG A 207 -3.54 -37.86 11.28
CA ARG A 207 -4.98 -37.76 11.00
C ARG A 207 -5.78 -38.97 11.44
N ASP A 208 -5.13 -40.06 11.86
CA ASP A 208 -5.79 -41.28 12.30
C ASP A 208 -6.28 -41.16 13.77
N PRO A 209 -7.61 -41.21 14.02
CA PRO A 209 -8.17 -41.18 15.38
C PRO A 209 -7.74 -42.37 16.25
N ALA A 210 -7.45 -43.53 15.66
CA ALA A 210 -6.96 -44.70 16.39
C ALA A 210 -5.53 -44.46 16.90
N LEU A 211 -4.66 -43.95 16.04
CA LEU A 211 -3.31 -43.56 16.44
C LEU A 211 -3.33 -42.43 17.50
N ARG A 212 -4.24 -41.46 17.38
CA ARG A 212 -4.40 -40.40 18.39
C ARG A 212 -4.77 -40.95 19.77
N ARG A 213 -5.69 -41.92 19.83
CA ARG A 213 -6.06 -42.63 21.07
C ARG A 213 -4.89 -43.44 21.64
N ALA A 214 -4.14 -44.12 20.78
CA ALA A 214 -2.95 -44.89 21.20
C ALA A 214 -1.84 -43.98 21.76
N LEU A 215 -1.65 -42.78 21.19
CA LEU A 215 -0.74 -41.76 21.71
C LEU A 215 -1.18 -41.28 23.09
N LEU A 216 -2.45 -40.90 23.25
CA LEU A 216 -3.01 -40.45 24.52
C LEU A 216 -2.76 -41.44 25.67
N ALA A 217 -2.92 -42.73 25.42
CA ALA A 217 -2.67 -43.78 26.41
C ALA A 217 -1.20 -43.93 26.84
N ARG A 218 -0.25 -43.32 26.11
CA ARG A 218 1.21 -43.44 26.34
C ARG A 218 1.87 -42.13 26.74
N LEU A 219 1.13 -41.02 26.77
CA LEU A 219 1.65 -39.73 27.20
C LEU A 219 1.88 -39.74 28.71
N ASP A 220 2.97 -39.15 29.15
CA ASP A 220 3.22 -38.90 30.56
C ASP A 220 2.41 -37.65 30.98
N PRO A 221 1.46 -37.76 31.92
CA PRO A 221 0.68 -36.62 32.36
C PRO A 221 1.52 -35.54 33.09
N VAL A 222 2.72 -35.88 33.57
CA VAL A 222 3.61 -34.95 34.28
C VAL A 222 4.57 -34.22 33.32
N ASP A 223 4.91 -34.83 32.19
CA ASP A 223 5.85 -34.30 31.20
C ASP A 223 5.22 -34.25 29.79
N LEU A 224 4.17 -33.44 29.65
CA LEU A 224 3.42 -33.31 28.41
C LEU A 224 4.07 -32.29 27.46
N PRO A 225 4.41 -32.66 26.21
CA PRO A 225 5.00 -31.72 25.27
C PRO A 225 4.06 -30.52 24.99
N PRO A 226 4.57 -29.27 24.94
CA PRO A 226 3.76 -28.05 24.83
C PRO A 226 2.76 -28.06 23.67
N ARG A 227 3.17 -28.48 22.46
CA ARG A 227 2.25 -28.51 21.30
C ARG A 227 1.21 -29.62 21.38
N VAL A 228 1.50 -30.69 22.12
CA VAL A 228 0.50 -31.73 22.42
C VAL A 228 -0.53 -31.16 23.38
N ALA A 229 -0.08 -30.51 24.46
CA ALA A 229 -0.94 -29.86 25.44
C ALA A 229 -1.88 -28.82 24.81
N ALA A 230 -1.34 -27.95 23.96
CA ALA A 230 -2.11 -26.94 23.23
C ALA A 230 -3.16 -27.55 22.28
N GLY A 231 -2.91 -28.76 21.75
CA GLY A 231 -3.81 -29.46 20.84
C GLY A 231 -4.88 -30.33 21.51
N LEU A 232 -4.88 -30.45 22.85
CA LEU A 232 -5.93 -31.18 23.59
C LEU A 232 -7.23 -30.36 23.64
N GLY A 233 -8.37 -31.05 23.77
CA GLY A 233 -9.69 -30.39 23.80
C GLY A 233 -10.11 -29.78 22.45
N GLY A 234 -9.53 -30.25 21.35
CA GLY A 234 -9.96 -29.90 20.00
C GLY A 234 -11.35 -30.47 19.64
N PRO A 235 -11.94 -30.02 18.53
CA PRO A 235 -13.24 -30.51 18.06
C PRO A 235 -13.19 -32.01 17.79
N ASP A 236 -14.30 -32.68 18.07
CA ASP A 236 -14.43 -34.10 17.81
C ASP A 236 -14.57 -34.37 16.31
N VAL A 237 -13.86 -35.38 15.82
CA VAL A 237 -13.81 -35.69 14.38
C VAL A 237 -15.18 -36.14 13.87
N ALA A 238 -15.93 -36.94 14.64
CA ALA A 238 -17.24 -37.42 14.23
C ALA A 238 -18.28 -36.28 14.23
N GLU A 239 -18.19 -35.34 15.18
CA GLU A 239 -19.02 -34.12 15.16
C GLU A 239 -18.72 -33.25 13.92
N LEU A 240 -17.45 -33.09 13.55
CA LEU A 240 -17.05 -32.32 12.37
C LEU A 240 -17.48 -33.00 11.05
N GLU A 241 -17.41 -34.34 10.98
CA GLU A 241 -17.93 -35.11 9.84
C GLU A 241 -19.44 -34.90 9.69
N LEU A 242 -20.19 -34.95 10.79
CA LEU A 242 -21.63 -34.70 10.79
C LEU A 242 -21.96 -33.27 10.36
N LEU A 243 -21.21 -32.27 10.85
CA LEU A 243 -21.36 -30.88 10.44
C LEU A 243 -21.06 -30.69 8.94
N SER A 244 -20.06 -31.39 8.42
CA SER A 244 -19.65 -31.30 7.01
C SER A 244 -20.63 -32.01 6.07
N SER A 245 -21.37 -33.03 6.54
CA SER A 245 -22.36 -33.74 5.73
C SER A 245 -23.72 -33.03 5.62
N HIS A 246 -23.99 -32.03 6.46
CA HIS A 246 -25.26 -31.31 6.53
C HIS A 246 -25.12 -29.83 6.11
N LEU A 247 -24.33 -29.58 5.06
CA LEU A 247 -24.16 -28.24 4.49
C LEU A 247 -25.29 -27.95 3.51
N ASP A 248 -25.87 -26.75 3.63
CA ASP A 248 -26.86 -26.25 2.68
C ASP A 248 -26.16 -25.74 1.40
N PRO A 249 -26.35 -26.39 0.24
CA PRO A 249 -25.69 -26.01 -0.99
C PRO A 249 -26.12 -24.62 -1.51
N ASP A 250 -27.31 -24.15 -1.13
CA ASP A 250 -27.85 -22.86 -1.56
C ASP A 250 -27.41 -21.71 -0.64
N ALA A 251 -26.73 -22.01 0.47
CA ALA A 251 -26.22 -21.02 1.43
C ALA A 251 -24.71 -21.21 1.72
N PRO A 252 -23.82 -21.13 0.71
CA PRO A 252 -22.40 -21.47 0.87
C PRO A 252 -21.65 -20.56 1.85
N VAL A 253 -22.07 -19.30 2.00
CA VAL A 253 -21.51 -18.37 2.98
C VAL A 253 -21.81 -18.81 4.41
N VAL A 254 -23.07 -19.16 4.70
CA VAL A 254 -23.50 -19.62 6.03
C VAL A 254 -22.83 -20.97 6.36
N ALA A 255 -22.78 -21.87 5.38
CA ALA A 255 -22.10 -23.16 5.49
C ALA A 255 -20.61 -22.97 5.85
N LEU A 256 -19.90 -22.07 5.16
CA LEU A 256 -18.50 -21.79 5.40
C LEU A 256 -18.29 -21.18 6.79
N CYS A 257 -19.06 -20.16 7.16
CA CYS A 257 -18.94 -19.51 8.47
C CYS A 257 -19.21 -20.49 9.61
N ARG A 258 -20.22 -21.36 9.48
CA ARG A 258 -20.52 -22.41 10.46
C ARG A 258 -19.38 -23.41 10.60
N LEU A 259 -18.88 -23.94 9.48
CA LEU A 259 -17.80 -24.91 9.50
C LEU A 259 -16.50 -24.28 10.04
N ALA A 260 -16.18 -23.06 9.63
CA ALA A 260 -15.02 -22.32 10.11
C ALA A 260 -15.13 -21.91 11.58
N ALA A 261 -16.32 -21.86 12.20
CA ALA A 261 -16.46 -21.57 13.63
C ALA A 261 -16.02 -22.75 14.52
N HIS A 262 -16.24 -23.98 14.06
CA HIS A 262 -15.98 -25.20 14.84
C HIS A 262 -14.82 -26.05 14.31
N GLY A 263 -14.44 -25.83 13.05
CA GLY A 263 -13.52 -26.68 12.31
C GLY A 263 -12.08 -26.67 12.79
N ASP A 264 -11.34 -27.62 12.24
CA ASP A 264 -9.89 -27.77 12.39
C ASP A 264 -9.23 -27.93 11.00
N ALA A 265 -7.96 -28.36 10.98
CA ALA A 265 -7.23 -28.51 9.73
C ALA A 265 -7.80 -29.61 8.79
N ALA A 266 -8.62 -30.55 9.29
CA ALA A 266 -9.28 -31.56 8.45
C ALA A 266 -10.48 -30.98 7.67
N THR A 267 -11.10 -29.91 8.17
CA THR A 267 -12.24 -29.24 7.51
C THR A 267 -11.84 -28.28 6.38
N LEU A 268 -10.54 -27.96 6.27
CA LEU A 268 -10.03 -26.96 5.33
C LEU A 268 -10.30 -27.27 3.85
N PRO A 269 -10.24 -28.53 3.36
CA PRO A 269 -10.61 -28.84 1.98
C PRO A 269 -12.06 -28.43 1.67
N VAL A 270 -12.99 -28.73 2.58
CA VAL A 270 -14.41 -28.38 2.43
C VAL A 270 -14.60 -26.85 2.48
N ILE A 271 -13.91 -26.16 3.40
CA ILE A 271 -13.91 -24.69 3.47
C ILE A 271 -13.38 -24.06 2.17
N ALA A 272 -12.31 -24.61 1.60
CA ALA A 272 -11.74 -24.13 0.35
C ALA A 272 -12.70 -24.32 -0.83
N ASP A 273 -13.43 -25.43 -0.88
CA ASP A 273 -14.43 -25.68 -1.92
C ASP A 273 -15.67 -24.79 -1.79
N LEU A 274 -16.13 -24.53 -0.55
CA LEU A 274 -17.17 -23.52 -0.29
C LEU A 274 -16.72 -22.12 -0.70
N LEU A 275 -15.47 -21.74 -0.38
CA LEU A 275 -14.90 -20.45 -0.82
C LEU A 275 -14.83 -20.38 -2.35
N ALA A 276 -14.40 -21.46 -3.01
CA ALA A 276 -14.38 -21.54 -4.46
C ALA A 276 -15.78 -21.35 -5.06
N ARG A 277 -16.82 -21.89 -4.44
CA ARG A 277 -18.21 -21.70 -4.86
C ARG A 277 -18.66 -20.25 -4.69
N ILE A 278 -18.42 -19.64 -3.53
CA ILE A 278 -18.72 -18.23 -3.27
C ILE A 278 -18.05 -17.33 -4.33
N VAL A 279 -16.78 -17.60 -4.64
CA VAL A 279 -16.01 -16.88 -5.65
C VAL A 279 -16.62 -17.05 -7.04
N ALA A 280 -17.04 -18.26 -7.42
CA ALA A 280 -17.69 -18.52 -8.70
C ALA A 280 -19.04 -17.79 -8.81
N ASP A 281 -19.86 -17.79 -7.77
CA ASP A 281 -21.16 -17.10 -7.74
C ASP A 281 -20.97 -15.57 -7.84
N LEU A 282 -19.96 -15.03 -7.15
CA LEU A 282 -19.55 -13.62 -7.25
C LEU A 282 -19.05 -13.26 -8.65
N ALA A 283 -18.25 -14.12 -9.28
CA ALA A 283 -17.76 -13.91 -10.63
C ALA A 283 -18.89 -13.97 -11.68
N ALA A 284 -19.83 -14.92 -11.55
CA ALA A 284 -20.98 -15.05 -12.44
C ALA A 284 -21.87 -13.79 -12.43
N SER A 285 -21.97 -13.12 -11.28
CA SER A 285 -22.71 -11.86 -11.14
C SER A 285 -22.12 -10.67 -11.92
N ARG A 286 -20.94 -10.85 -12.53
CA ARG A 286 -20.22 -9.86 -13.36
C ARG A 286 -20.45 -10.04 -14.86
N SER A 287 -21.11 -11.12 -15.28
CA SER A 287 -21.38 -11.41 -16.69
C SER A 287 -22.15 -10.26 -17.36
N PRO A 288 -21.87 -9.91 -18.63
CA PRO A 288 -22.59 -8.84 -19.34
C PRO A 288 -24.11 -9.05 -19.42
N ASP A 289 -24.57 -10.30 -19.32
CA ASP A 289 -25.99 -10.68 -19.30
C ASP A 289 -26.61 -10.65 -17.88
N ALA A 290 -25.80 -10.42 -16.84
CA ALA A 290 -26.30 -10.27 -15.49
C ALA A 290 -26.99 -8.91 -15.32
N ALA A 291 -28.12 -8.90 -14.62
CA ALA A 291 -28.82 -7.65 -14.30
C ALA A 291 -27.83 -6.65 -13.65
N PRO A 292 -27.83 -5.37 -14.06
CA PRO A 292 -26.90 -4.39 -13.54
C PRO A 292 -27.00 -4.35 -12.02
N ARG A 293 -25.89 -4.64 -11.34
CA ARG A 293 -25.82 -4.56 -9.88
C ARG A 293 -26.00 -3.11 -9.46
N THR A 294 -27.23 -2.74 -9.13
CA THR A 294 -27.52 -1.52 -8.39
C THR A 294 -27.07 -1.77 -6.97
N GLY A 295 -25.99 -1.09 -6.53
CA GLY A 295 -25.76 -0.95 -5.10
C GLY A 295 -26.98 -0.29 -4.44
N GLU A 296 -27.06 -0.35 -3.11
CA GLU A 296 -28.01 0.53 -2.41
C GLU A 296 -27.80 1.95 -2.94
N HIS A 297 -28.88 2.53 -3.50
CA HIS A 297 -28.93 3.89 -4.09
C HIS A 297 -28.44 4.03 -5.54
N GLY A 298 -28.45 2.96 -6.35
CA GLY A 298 -28.34 3.08 -7.81
C GLY A 298 -26.94 3.46 -8.33
N GLN A 299 -25.90 3.31 -7.50
CA GLN A 299 -24.52 3.35 -7.96
C GLN A 299 -24.13 2.03 -8.64
N PRO A 300 -23.18 2.04 -9.60
CA PRO A 300 -22.57 0.81 -10.05
C PRO A 300 -21.96 0.12 -8.82
N ALA A 301 -22.42 -1.10 -8.51
CA ALA A 301 -21.87 -1.84 -7.38
C ALA A 301 -20.34 -1.91 -7.49
N GLY A 302 -19.66 -1.83 -6.35
CA GLY A 302 -18.22 -2.06 -6.28
C GLY A 302 -17.84 -3.41 -6.90
N GLU A 303 -16.54 -3.60 -7.18
CA GLU A 303 -16.08 -4.90 -7.66
C GLU A 303 -16.53 -6.01 -6.69
N PRO A 304 -17.09 -7.13 -7.17
CA PRO A 304 -17.53 -8.24 -6.33
C PRO A 304 -16.37 -8.68 -5.43
N ALA A 305 -16.65 -8.74 -4.13
CA ALA A 305 -15.71 -9.01 -3.08
C ALA A 305 -16.26 -10.11 -2.18
N VAL A 306 -15.38 -10.93 -1.63
CA VAL A 306 -15.78 -11.97 -0.68
C VAL A 306 -16.37 -11.30 0.59
N PRO A 307 -17.54 -11.74 1.08
CA PRO A 307 -18.17 -11.13 2.26
C PRO A 307 -17.22 -11.06 3.47
N GLN A 308 -17.26 -9.98 4.24
CA GLN A 308 -16.34 -9.80 5.38
C GLN A 308 -16.50 -10.89 6.44
N GLU A 309 -17.72 -11.38 6.67
CA GLU A 309 -17.99 -12.49 7.59
C GLU A 309 -17.24 -13.79 7.24
N VAL A 310 -17.06 -14.07 5.94
CA VAL A 310 -16.28 -15.22 5.44
C VAL A 310 -14.80 -15.03 5.80
N VAL A 311 -14.28 -13.83 5.56
CA VAL A 311 -12.87 -13.47 5.86
C VAL A 311 -12.61 -13.54 7.36
N ASP A 312 -13.52 -13.02 8.17
CA ASP A 312 -13.42 -13.02 9.63
C ASP A 312 -13.50 -14.46 10.19
N ALA A 313 -14.40 -15.29 9.66
CA ALA A 313 -14.55 -16.68 10.09
C ALA A 313 -13.30 -17.52 9.75
N MET A 314 -12.76 -17.38 8.53
CA MET A 314 -11.51 -18.04 8.15
C MET A 314 -10.32 -17.52 8.96
N SER A 315 -10.22 -16.21 9.19
CA SER A 315 -9.16 -15.64 10.01
C SER A 315 -9.24 -16.11 11.47
N ALA A 316 -10.45 -16.27 12.02
CA ALA A 316 -10.67 -16.86 13.33
C ALA A 316 -10.26 -18.34 13.38
N LEU A 317 -10.54 -19.12 12.32
CA LEU A 317 -10.06 -20.50 12.21
C LEU A 317 -8.53 -20.56 12.22
N GLY A 318 -7.85 -19.72 11.44
CA GLY A 318 -6.38 -19.66 11.39
C GLY A 318 -5.76 -19.33 12.75
N ARG A 319 -6.34 -18.36 13.48
CA ARG A 319 -5.96 -18.04 14.86
C ARG A 319 -6.03 -19.26 15.79
N ARG A 320 -7.17 -19.96 15.80
CA ARG A 320 -7.36 -21.14 16.66
C ARG A 320 -6.43 -22.29 16.31
N LEU A 321 -6.15 -22.49 15.01
CA LEU A 321 -5.19 -23.51 14.57
C LEU A 321 -3.78 -23.19 15.10
N HIS A 322 -3.35 -21.94 14.99
CA HIS A 322 -2.06 -21.49 15.51
C HIS A 322 -1.96 -21.62 17.04
N GLU A 323 -2.99 -21.19 17.78
CA GLU A 323 -3.07 -21.34 19.24
C GLU A 323 -2.98 -22.81 19.69
N ARG A 324 -3.45 -23.75 18.86
CA ARG A 324 -3.36 -25.20 19.10
C ARG A 324 -2.04 -25.83 18.62
N GLY A 325 -1.09 -25.01 18.18
CA GLY A 325 0.22 -25.45 17.70
C GLY A 325 0.17 -26.19 16.35
N ALA A 326 -0.90 -26.02 15.57
CA ALA A 326 -1.06 -26.68 14.28
C ALA A 326 0.05 -26.26 13.31
N ILE A 327 0.63 -27.25 12.65
CA ILE A 327 1.65 -27.05 11.61
C ILE A 327 1.07 -27.17 10.20
N ARG A 328 -0.24 -27.45 10.10
CA ARG A 328 -0.97 -27.54 8.83
C ARG A 328 -2.19 -26.62 8.86
N PRO A 329 -2.44 -25.85 7.78
CA PRO A 329 -1.65 -25.78 6.55
C PRO A 329 -0.28 -25.15 6.79
N VAL A 330 0.69 -25.43 5.91
CA VAL A 330 2.12 -25.09 6.13
C VAL A 330 2.33 -23.58 6.31
N CYS A 331 1.46 -22.74 5.75
CA CYS A 331 1.52 -21.29 5.93
C CYS A 331 1.43 -20.84 7.39
N LEU A 332 0.88 -21.66 8.30
CA LEU A 332 0.83 -21.37 9.73
C LEU A 332 2.22 -21.34 10.38
N LEU A 333 3.22 -22.01 9.79
CA LEU A 333 4.59 -22.02 10.29
C LEU A 333 5.30 -20.68 10.09
N ASP A 334 4.82 -19.85 9.16
CA ASP A 334 5.42 -18.56 8.85
C ASP A 334 4.85 -17.43 9.73
N ALA A 335 3.77 -17.70 10.47
CA ALA A 335 3.09 -16.71 11.30
C ALA A 335 3.80 -16.54 12.66
N THR A 336 4.11 -15.29 13.03
CA THR A 336 4.71 -14.98 14.33
C THR A 336 3.69 -14.90 15.47
N ASP A 337 2.41 -14.69 15.11
CA ASP A 337 1.30 -14.58 16.05
C ASP A 337 0.00 -15.12 15.44
N ALA A 338 -1.03 -15.24 16.28
CA ALA A 338 -2.32 -15.76 15.86
C ALA A 338 -2.97 -14.88 14.77
N GLN A 339 -2.84 -13.56 14.83
CA GLN A 339 -3.45 -12.66 13.83
C GLN A 339 -2.85 -12.89 12.44
N GLN A 340 -1.51 -12.95 12.36
CA GLN A 340 -0.81 -13.32 11.12
C GLN A 340 -1.21 -14.71 10.64
N ALA A 341 -1.41 -15.67 11.55
CA ALA A 341 -1.87 -17.01 11.17
C ALA A 341 -3.28 -16.99 10.54
N GLY A 342 -4.16 -16.11 11.04
CA GLY A 342 -5.47 -15.85 10.45
C GLY A 342 -5.35 -15.35 9.01
N HIS A 343 -4.54 -14.32 8.78
CA HIS A 343 -4.31 -13.79 7.43
C HIS A 343 -3.62 -14.81 6.52
N ALA A 344 -2.61 -15.53 7.02
CA ALA A 344 -1.88 -16.57 6.29
C ALA A 344 -2.82 -17.69 5.82
N LEU A 345 -3.79 -18.10 6.64
CA LEU A 345 -4.78 -19.10 6.24
C LEU A 345 -5.66 -18.59 5.09
N VAL A 346 -6.20 -17.38 5.21
CA VAL A 346 -7.02 -16.76 4.16
C VAL A 346 -6.21 -16.62 2.86
N ALA A 347 -5.02 -16.05 2.95
CA ALA A 347 -4.16 -15.80 1.80
C ALA A 347 -3.71 -17.10 1.12
N SER A 348 -3.23 -18.08 1.89
CA SER A 348 -2.82 -19.38 1.33
C SER A 348 -3.98 -20.08 0.65
N THR A 349 -5.18 -20.08 1.25
CA THR A 349 -6.36 -20.70 0.64
C THR A 349 -6.72 -20.01 -0.67
N ALA A 350 -6.73 -18.67 -0.70
CA ALA A 350 -7.01 -17.90 -1.92
C ALA A 350 -5.97 -18.16 -3.02
N LEU A 351 -4.69 -18.26 -2.66
CA LEU A 351 -3.60 -18.57 -3.60
C LEU A 351 -3.67 -20.00 -4.12
N ASP A 352 -4.05 -20.97 -3.28
CA ASP A 352 -4.28 -22.34 -3.70
C ASP A 352 -5.44 -22.42 -4.71
N LEU A 353 -6.52 -21.66 -4.48
CA LEU A 353 -7.63 -21.54 -5.43
C LEU A 353 -7.20 -20.86 -6.74
N LEU A 354 -6.30 -19.87 -6.66
CA LEU A 354 -5.74 -19.14 -7.80
C LEU A 354 -4.80 -20.01 -8.65
N ASP A 355 -4.12 -20.97 -8.03
CA ASP A 355 -3.24 -21.94 -8.69
C ASP A 355 -4.01 -23.12 -9.31
N ARG A 356 -5.28 -23.33 -8.96
CA ARG A 356 -6.12 -24.36 -9.60
C ARG A 356 -6.30 -24.04 -11.10
N PRO A 357 -6.22 -25.04 -12.00
CA PRO A 357 -6.43 -24.83 -13.42
C PRO A 357 -7.88 -24.38 -13.73
N ALA A 358 -8.07 -23.74 -14.88
CA ALA A 358 -9.39 -23.37 -15.43
C ALA A 358 -10.19 -22.27 -14.68
N ARG A 359 -9.54 -21.43 -13.87
CA ARG A 359 -10.17 -20.23 -13.29
C ARG A 359 -10.41 -19.14 -14.33
N SER A 360 -11.62 -18.59 -14.34
CA SER A 360 -11.97 -17.43 -15.14
C SER A 360 -11.26 -16.17 -14.66
N ASP A 361 -11.08 -15.20 -15.55
CA ASP A 361 -10.42 -13.93 -15.25
C ASP A 361 -11.17 -13.17 -14.11
N ASP A 362 -12.49 -13.31 -14.01
CA ASP A 362 -13.30 -12.71 -12.95
C ASP A 362 -13.14 -13.40 -11.59
N GLU A 363 -13.09 -14.74 -11.55
CA GLU A 363 -12.77 -15.46 -10.31
C GLU A 363 -11.37 -15.08 -9.80
N GLN A 364 -10.39 -14.97 -10.70
CA GLN A 364 -9.04 -14.52 -10.34
C GLN A 364 -9.08 -13.12 -9.74
N VAL A 365 -9.88 -12.20 -10.29
CA VAL A 365 -10.03 -10.85 -9.74
C VAL A 365 -10.62 -10.88 -8.32
N VAL A 366 -11.65 -11.68 -8.06
CA VAL A 366 -12.24 -11.81 -6.71
C VAL A 366 -11.22 -12.37 -5.71
N LEU A 367 -10.43 -13.37 -6.11
CA LEU A 367 -9.37 -13.92 -5.26
C LEU A 367 -8.23 -12.92 -5.00
N LEU A 368 -7.84 -12.14 -6.01
CA LEU A 368 -6.82 -11.10 -5.86
C LEU A 368 -7.32 -9.92 -5.01
N GLU A 369 -8.62 -9.60 -5.05
CA GLU A 369 -9.25 -8.66 -4.12
C GLU A 369 -9.21 -9.19 -2.68
N LEU A 370 -9.53 -10.47 -2.47
CA LEU A 370 -9.45 -11.10 -1.15
C LEU A 370 -8.03 -11.02 -0.57
N LEU A 371 -7.01 -11.20 -1.40
CA LEU A 371 -5.60 -11.10 -0.99
C LEU A 371 -5.22 -9.69 -0.51
N LEU A 372 -5.87 -8.62 -0.98
CA LEU A 372 -5.62 -7.25 -0.49
C LEU A 372 -6.09 -7.06 0.97
N ARG A 373 -6.90 -7.98 1.48
CA ARG A 373 -7.47 -7.95 2.83
C ARG A 373 -6.83 -8.98 3.76
N ALA A 374 -5.88 -9.76 3.28
CA ALA A 374 -5.18 -10.81 4.02
C ALA A 374 -3.67 -10.71 3.77
N ASP A 375 -3.01 -9.88 4.57
CA ASP A 375 -1.57 -9.65 4.43
C ASP A 375 -0.76 -10.90 4.80
N TRP A 376 0.04 -11.39 3.85
CA TRP A 376 0.87 -12.57 3.98
C TRP A 376 2.05 -12.54 3.01
N THR A 377 3.26 -12.74 3.54
CA THR A 377 4.54 -12.61 2.83
C THR A 377 4.68 -13.54 1.62
N GLY A 378 4.03 -14.71 1.64
CA GLY A 378 4.05 -15.67 0.52
C GLY A 378 3.22 -15.26 -0.70
N THR A 379 2.36 -14.23 -0.58
CA THR A 379 1.46 -13.78 -1.65
C THR A 379 2.22 -13.34 -2.89
N ARG A 380 3.25 -12.51 -2.71
CA ARG A 380 4.05 -11.91 -3.78
C ARG A 380 4.61 -12.96 -4.74
N ALA A 381 5.21 -14.02 -4.19
CA ALA A 381 5.90 -15.05 -4.96
C ALA A 381 4.95 -15.79 -5.93
N ARG A 382 3.68 -15.94 -5.57
CA ARG A 382 2.70 -16.68 -6.38
C ARG A 382 1.94 -15.80 -7.38
N VAL A 383 1.75 -14.51 -7.08
CA VAL A 383 1.01 -13.59 -7.96
C VAL A 383 1.87 -12.88 -9.01
N TYR A 384 3.21 -12.84 -8.85
CA TYR A 384 4.10 -12.09 -9.76
C TYR A 384 3.92 -12.45 -11.24
N ARG A 385 3.71 -13.73 -11.55
CA ARG A 385 3.47 -14.23 -12.91
C ARG A 385 2.26 -13.58 -13.59
N LEU A 386 1.28 -13.14 -12.81
CA LEU A 386 0.03 -12.52 -13.29
C LEU A 386 0.19 -11.04 -13.67
N LEU A 387 1.36 -10.42 -13.45
CA LEU A 387 1.64 -9.08 -14.00
C LEU A 387 1.58 -9.04 -15.53
N ARG A 388 1.83 -10.17 -16.20
CA ARG A 388 1.75 -10.33 -17.65
C ARG A 388 0.43 -10.95 -18.12
N HIS A 389 -0.54 -11.09 -17.21
CA HIS A 389 -1.83 -11.66 -17.55
C HIS A 389 -2.52 -10.83 -18.63
N ARG A 390 -3.30 -11.45 -19.52
CA ARG A 390 -3.97 -10.76 -20.64
C ARG A 390 -5.06 -9.80 -20.17
N ASP A 391 -5.76 -10.15 -19.10
CA ASP A 391 -6.83 -9.35 -18.54
C ASP A 391 -6.29 -8.18 -17.70
N ARG A 392 -6.85 -6.99 -17.94
CA ARG A 392 -6.42 -5.74 -17.30
C ARG A 392 -6.83 -5.64 -15.83
N HIS A 393 -7.94 -6.25 -15.43
CA HIS A 393 -8.43 -6.24 -14.05
C HIS A 393 -7.59 -7.18 -13.19
N VAL A 394 -7.17 -8.34 -13.72
CA VAL A 394 -6.17 -9.20 -13.08
C VAL A 394 -4.87 -8.40 -12.86
N ARG A 395 -4.31 -7.79 -13.92
CA ARG A 395 -3.09 -6.96 -13.79
C ARG A 395 -3.25 -5.84 -12.77
N LYS A 396 -4.38 -5.12 -12.76
CA LYS A 396 -4.69 -4.06 -11.78
C LYS A 396 -4.51 -4.57 -10.36
N HIS A 397 -5.14 -5.70 -10.00
CA HIS A 397 -5.10 -6.21 -8.63
C HIS A 397 -3.72 -6.73 -8.26
N VAL A 398 -3.02 -7.37 -9.20
CA VAL A 398 -1.63 -7.81 -8.98
C VAL A 398 -0.73 -6.59 -8.71
N ILE A 399 -0.85 -5.51 -9.49
CA ILE A 399 -0.09 -4.28 -9.24
C ILE A 399 -0.43 -3.68 -7.88
N ALA A 400 -1.71 -3.68 -7.49
CA ALA A 400 -2.16 -3.19 -6.19
C ALA A 400 -1.57 -4.00 -5.04
N LEU A 401 -1.64 -5.33 -5.09
CA LEU A 401 -1.06 -6.24 -4.10
C LEU A 401 0.44 -6.01 -3.94
N LEU A 402 1.15 -5.97 -5.06
CA LEU A 402 2.58 -5.79 -5.10
C LEU A 402 3.03 -4.39 -4.65
N ALA A 403 2.12 -3.41 -4.65
CA ALA A 403 2.36 -2.07 -4.12
C ALA A 403 1.95 -1.92 -2.64
N HIS A 404 1.09 -2.81 -2.12
CA HIS A 404 0.52 -2.71 -0.76
C HIS A 404 1.55 -3.06 0.32
N ASP A 405 2.44 -4.01 0.06
CA ASP A 405 3.44 -4.57 1.01
C ASP A 405 4.82 -3.87 0.92
N ALA A 406 4.87 -2.63 0.43
CA ALA A 406 6.16 -1.99 0.18
C ALA A 406 6.80 -1.42 1.46
N THR A 407 7.44 -2.28 2.24
CA THR A 407 8.75 -1.89 2.78
C THR A 407 9.61 -1.47 1.58
N GLY A 408 10.41 -0.40 1.69
CA GLY A 408 11.11 0.18 0.54
C GLY A 408 12.07 -0.75 -0.22
N GLU A 409 12.30 -1.98 0.25
CA GLU A 409 13.13 -3.01 -0.41
C GLU A 409 12.36 -3.82 -1.47
N ASP A 410 11.10 -4.21 -1.22
CA ASP A 410 10.32 -5.06 -2.14
C ASP A 410 9.84 -4.29 -3.38
N ALA A 411 9.57 -3.01 -3.22
CA ALA A 411 9.35 -2.06 -4.31
C ALA A 411 10.50 -2.03 -5.33
N ARG A 412 11.74 -2.19 -4.87
CA ARG A 412 12.93 -2.20 -5.74
C ARG A 412 12.98 -3.45 -6.60
N ALA A 413 12.57 -4.60 -6.06
CA ALA A 413 12.50 -5.86 -6.80
C ALA A 413 11.48 -5.82 -7.94
N LEU A 414 10.44 -4.99 -7.83
CA LEU A 414 9.38 -4.83 -8.83
C LEU A 414 9.64 -3.75 -9.87
N SER A 415 10.72 -2.98 -9.69
CA SER A 415 10.93 -1.73 -10.41
C SER A 415 11.01 -1.91 -11.92
N ALA A 416 11.73 -2.93 -12.41
CA ALA A 416 11.81 -3.18 -13.85
C ALA A 416 10.43 -3.49 -14.46
N SER A 417 9.64 -4.32 -13.79
CA SER A 417 8.30 -4.68 -14.24
C SER A 417 7.33 -3.50 -14.18
N LEU A 418 7.30 -2.75 -13.07
CA LEU A 418 6.44 -1.56 -12.94
C LEU A 418 6.82 -0.46 -13.94
N ILE A 419 8.12 -0.21 -14.16
CA ILE A 419 8.61 0.73 -15.17
C ILE A 419 8.22 0.28 -16.59
N ALA A 420 8.30 -1.02 -16.89
CA ALA A 420 7.83 -1.53 -18.18
C ALA A 420 6.32 -1.29 -18.38
N LEU A 421 5.52 -1.48 -17.32
CA LEU A 421 4.07 -1.31 -17.37
C LEU A 421 3.61 0.16 -17.54
N THR A 422 4.47 1.16 -17.34
CA THR A 422 4.13 2.56 -17.68
C THR A 422 3.99 2.80 -19.19
N ARG A 423 4.44 1.83 -20.01
CA ARG A 423 4.32 1.82 -21.47
C ARG A 423 3.29 0.79 -21.97
N ALA A 424 2.46 0.24 -21.09
CA ALA A 424 1.38 -0.65 -21.48
C ALA A 424 0.36 0.05 -22.39
N GLN A 425 -0.34 -0.73 -23.22
CA GLN A 425 -1.33 -0.19 -24.16
C GLN A 425 -2.61 0.27 -23.47
N ASP A 426 -2.99 -0.36 -22.36
CA ASP A 426 -4.23 -0.04 -21.66
C ASP A 426 -4.03 1.01 -20.56
N ILE A 427 -4.98 1.94 -20.50
CA ILE A 427 -4.92 3.09 -19.59
C ILE A 427 -4.90 2.67 -18.12
N GLN A 428 -5.61 1.59 -17.77
CA GLN A 428 -5.74 1.15 -16.38
C GLN A 428 -4.42 0.62 -15.84
N THR A 429 -3.72 -0.24 -16.60
CA THR A 429 -2.41 -0.78 -16.24
C THR A 429 -1.38 0.33 -16.08
N VAL A 430 -1.31 1.28 -17.02
CA VAL A 430 -0.39 2.43 -16.92
C VAL A 430 -0.68 3.23 -15.64
N ARG A 431 -1.95 3.55 -15.36
CA ARG A 431 -2.31 4.30 -14.15
C ARG A 431 -1.95 3.54 -12.87
N GLN A 432 -2.21 2.23 -12.81
CA GLN A 432 -1.86 1.43 -11.65
C GLN A 432 -0.34 1.34 -11.45
N ALA A 433 0.43 1.19 -12.52
CA ALA A 433 1.89 1.22 -12.45
C ALA A 433 2.39 2.56 -11.89
N LEU A 434 1.85 3.69 -12.36
CA LEU A 434 2.20 5.01 -11.85
C LEU A 434 1.82 5.20 -10.37
N LEU A 435 0.63 4.75 -9.97
CA LEU A 435 0.18 4.78 -8.57
C LEU A 435 1.09 3.93 -7.68
N ALA A 436 1.45 2.73 -8.11
CA ALA A 436 2.37 1.84 -7.42
C ALA A 436 3.74 2.48 -7.27
N LEU A 437 4.35 2.98 -8.35
CA LEU A 437 5.64 3.68 -8.34
C LEU A 437 5.62 4.89 -7.40
N GLY A 438 4.52 5.64 -7.37
CA GLY A 438 4.31 6.76 -6.45
C GLY A 438 4.13 6.32 -5.00
N HIS A 439 3.40 5.22 -4.74
CA HIS A 439 3.19 4.68 -3.39
C HIS A 439 4.52 4.23 -2.77
N VAL A 440 5.32 3.52 -3.56
CA VAL A 440 6.62 3.00 -3.12
C VAL A 440 7.77 4.00 -3.19
N ARG A 441 7.49 5.27 -3.53
CA ARG A 441 8.47 6.38 -3.60
C ARG A 441 9.68 6.04 -4.49
N ALA A 442 9.42 5.45 -5.66
CA ALA A 442 10.44 5.01 -6.60
C ALA A 442 11.14 6.19 -7.32
N HIS A 443 12.01 6.91 -6.61
CA HIS A 443 12.78 8.04 -7.15
C HIS A 443 13.63 7.67 -8.37
N TRP A 444 14.13 6.44 -8.43
CA TRP A 444 14.86 5.89 -9.58
C TRP A 444 13.96 5.72 -10.83
N ALA A 445 12.63 5.64 -10.67
CA ALA A 445 11.69 5.56 -11.79
C ALA A 445 11.24 6.94 -12.29
N SER A 446 11.74 8.03 -11.69
CA SER A 446 11.27 9.39 -11.93
C SER A 446 11.28 9.79 -13.41
N GLY A 447 12.32 9.41 -14.17
CA GLY A 447 12.37 9.66 -15.61
C GLY A 447 11.25 8.94 -16.40
N ALA A 448 10.97 7.67 -16.08
CA ALA A 448 9.91 6.90 -16.73
C ALA A 448 8.51 7.43 -16.36
N VAL A 449 8.29 7.81 -15.10
CA VAL A 449 7.05 8.45 -14.65
C VAL A 449 6.86 9.81 -15.33
N ALA A 450 7.92 10.61 -15.44
CA ALA A 450 7.89 11.91 -16.13
C ALA A 450 7.58 11.76 -17.63
N ALA A 451 8.07 10.73 -18.30
CA ALA A 451 7.73 10.48 -19.71
C ALA A 451 6.21 10.32 -19.93
N CYS A 452 5.46 9.80 -18.95
CA CYS A 452 4.00 9.68 -19.03
C CYS A 452 3.26 11.02 -19.00
N LEU A 453 3.93 12.15 -18.73
CA LEU A 453 3.35 13.49 -18.87
C LEU A 453 3.07 13.86 -20.33
N ASP A 454 3.68 13.20 -21.31
CA ASP A 454 3.38 13.38 -22.74
C ASP A 454 2.28 12.42 -23.23
N HIS A 455 1.73 11.55 -22.37
CA HIS A 455 0.73 10.57 -22.78
C HIS A 455 -0.56 11.26 -23.30
N PRO A 456 -1.20 10.77 -24.39
CA PRO A 456 -2.39 11.42 -24.97
C PRO A 456 -3.58 11.49 -24.00
N ASN A 457 -3.75 10.47 -23.16
CA ASN A 457 -4.79 10.42 -22.14
C ASN A 457 -4.52 11.33 -20.93
N MET A 458 -5.45 12.25 -20.61
CA MET A 458 -5.36 13.21 -19.49
C MET A 458 -5.25 12.54 -18.12
N ASN A 459 -5.96 11.42 -17.89
CA ASN A 459 -5.94 10.74 -16.60
C ASN A 459 -4.56 10.16 -16.30
N ILE A 460 -3.84 9.67 -17.31
CA ILE A 460 -2.45 9.23 -17.17
C ILE A 460 -1.54 10.40 -16.82
N ARG A 461 -1.66 11.54 -17.52
CA ARG A 461 -0.84 12.73 -17.21
C ARG A 461 -1.04 13.21 -15.77
N LYS A 462 -2.29 13.29 -15.30
CA LYS A 462 -2.59 13.63 -13.90
C LYS A 462 -2.00 12.62 -12.94
N THR A 463 -2.22 11.34 -13.19
CA THR A 463 -1.69 10.25 -12.34
C THR A 463 -0.16 10.27 -12.28
N ALA A 464 0.51 10.58 -13.39
CA ALA A 464 1.97 10.73 -13.46
C ALA A 464 2.45 11.94 -12.64
N ALA A 465 1.80 13.10 -12.77
CA ALA A 465 2.11 14.28 -11.96
C ALA A 465 1.91 14.01 -10.46
N ASP A 466 0.80 13.37 -10.08
CA ASP A 466 0.51 12.99 -8.69
C ASP A 466 1.53 11.98 -8.15
N ALA A 467 1.97 11.01 -8.97
CA ALA A 467 3.00 10.06 -8.59
C ALA A 467 4.36 10.73 -8.35
N LEU A 468 4.72 11.74 -9.16
CA LEU A 468 5.95 12.52 -9.02
C LEU A 468 6.00 13.36 -7.74
N VAL A 469 4.88 13.62 -7.07
CA VAL A 469 4.89 14.22 -5.73
C VAL A 469 5.68 13.36 -4.74
N ARG A 470 5.62 12.03 -4.87
CA ARG A 470 6.28 11.08 -3.96
C ARG A 470 7.50 10.39 -4.58
N ALA A 471 7.47 10.13 -5.87
CA ALA A 471 8.52 9.43 -6.61
C ALA A 471 9.39 10.38 -7.47
N GLY A 472 9.17 11.69 -7.37
CA GLY A 472 9.95 12.67 -8.11
C GLY A 472 11.39 12.75 -7.62
N SER A 473 12.31 12.95 -8.56
CA SER A 473 13.69 13.35 -8.32
C SER A 473 14.03 14.55 -9.21
N PRO A 474 15.18 15.21 -9.04
CA PRO A 474 15.60 16.31 -9.91
C PRO A 474 15.56 15.96 -11.41
N GLN A 475 15.66 14.68 -11.77
CA GLN A 475 15.54 14.21 -13.16
C GLN A 475 14.18 14.53 -13.81
N ALA A 476 13.09 14.63 -13.05
CA ALA A 476 11.76 14.95 -13.59
C ALA A 476 11.52 16.45 -13.81
N VAL A 477 12.35 17.32 -13.21
CA VAL A 477 12.13 18.79 -13.21
C VAL A 477 12.03 19.37 -14.63
N PRO A 478 12.92 19.04 -15.59
CA PRO A 478 12.80 19.59 -16.94
C PRO A 478 11.46 19.28 -17.62
N LYS A 479 10.97 18.04 -17.45
CA LYS A 479 9.69 17.61 -18.05
C LYS A 479 8.49 18.25 -17.34
N LEU A 480 8.53 18.35 -16.01
CA LEU A 480 7.50 19.04 -15.22
C LEU A 480 7.36 20.51 -15.63
N LEU A 481 8.49 21.23 -15.75
CA LEU A 481 8.53 22.63 -16.19
C LEU A 481 8.02 22.77 -17.63
N SER A 482 8.49 21.93 -18.55
CA SER A 482 8.03 21.95 -19.94
C SER A 482 6.51 21.72 -20.05
N THR A 483 5.97 20.78 -19.27
CA THR A 483 4.54 20.45 -19.28
C THR A 483 3.72 21.60 -18.67
N LEU A 484 4.19 22.20 -17.58
CA LEU A 484 3.56 23.38 -16.97
C LEU A 484 3.52 24.56 -17.96
N GLY A 485 4.62 24.76 -18.70
CA GLY A 485 4.78 25.81 -19.70
C GLY A 485 3.86 25.68 -20.92
N ARG A 486 3.59 24.45 -21.40
CA ARG A 486 2.64 24.20 -22.50
C ARG A 486 1.20 24.57 -22.13
N GLY A 487 0.87 24.61 -20.84
CA GLY A 487 -0.47 24.92 -20.36
C GLY A 487 -1.45 23.75 -20.48
N GLY A 488 -2.74 24.01 -20.19
CA GLY A 488 -3.80 23.00 -20.26
C GLY A 488 -4.73 22.98 -19.05
N ASN A 489 -5.30 21.80 -18.78
CA ASN A 489 -6.31 21.52 -17.75
C ASN A 489 -5.89 22.03 -16.36
N PRO A 490 -6.75 22.77 -15.64
CA PRO A 490 -6.44 23.33 -14.32
C PRO A 490 -5.96 22.28 -13.30
N GLY A 491 -6.63 21.13 -13.22
CA GLY A 491 -6.24 20.08 -12.28
C GLY A 491 -4.88 19.45 -12.58
N LEU A 492 -4.45 19.38 -13.85
CA LEU A 492 -3.10 18.92 -14.19
C LEU A 492 -2.06 19.96 -13.74
N ARG A 493 -2.36 21.25 -13.89
CA ARG A 493 -1.46 22.34 -13.45
C ARG A 493 -1.21 22.28 -11.95
N GLU A 494 -2.26 22.05 -11.16
CA GLU A 494 -2.16 21.88 -9.71
C GLU A 494 -1.26 20.70 -9.34
N SER A 495 -1.46 19.52 -9.95
CA SER A 495 -0.59 18.35 -9.75
C SER A 495 0.87 18.61 -10.15
N LEU A 496 1.13 19.31 -11.25
CA LEU A 496 2.48 19.66 -11.71
C LEU A 496 3.18 20.60 -10.73
N VAL A 497 2.47 21.62 -10.22
CA VAL A 497 2.98 22.55 -9.20
C VAL A 497 3.28 21.80 -7.90
N ALA A 498 2.38 20.91 -7.46
CA ALA A 498 2.60 20.09 -6.28
C ALA A 498 3.86 19.21 -6.42
N ALA A 499 4.04 18.57 -7.59
CA ALA A 499 5.22 17.74 -7.86
C ALA A 499 6.50 18.58 -7.87
N LEU A 500 6.51 19.74 -8.54
CA LEU A 500 7.67 20.64 -8.56
C LEU A 500 8.04 21.13 -7.15
N ARG A 501 7.06 21.50 -6.32
CA ARG A 501 7.31 21.90 -4.92
C ARG A 501 7.90 20.75 -4.11
N ALA A 502 7.36 19.54 -4.26
CA ALA A 502 7.85 18.36 -3.55
C ALA A 502 9.29 18.00 -3.93
N VAL A 503 9.65 18.10 -5.22
CA VAL A 503 10.99 17.77 -5.72
C VAL A 503 12.02 18.84 -5.40
N LEU A 504 11.65 20.11 -5.52
CA LEU A 504 12.58 21.23 -5.42
C LEU A 504 12.70 21.81 -4.00
N GLY A 505 11.70 21.61 -3.14
CA GLY A 505 11.65 22.23 -1.81
C GLY A 505 11.85 23.75 -1.90
N ASP A 506 12.81 24.26 -1.13
CA ASP A 506 13.15 25.69 -1.08
C ASP A 506 13.69 26.24 -2.41
N ALA A 507 14.22 25.38 -3.29
CA ALA A 507 14.67 25.80 -4.62
C ALA A 507 13.52 26.05 -5.61
N TYR A 508 12.27 25.74 -5.24
CA TYR A 508 11.10 25.88 -6.11
C TYR A 508 10.94 27.29 -6.73
N PRO A 509 10.96 28.39 -5.95
CA PRO A 509 10.70 29.72 -6.52
C PRO A 509 11.82 30.14 -7.48
N ALA A 510 13.07 29.94 -7.09
CA ALA A 510 14.24 30.29 -7.89
C ALA A 510 14.28 29.51 -9.21
N THR A 511 13.96 28.21 -9.17
CA THR A 511 13.94 27.37 -10.37
C THR A 511 12.84 27.79 -11.36
N LEU A 512 11.65 28.15 -10.87
CA LEU A 512 10.56 28.65 -11.73
C LEU A 512 10.87 30.02 -12.33
N ILE A 513 11.49 30.91 -11.56
CA ILE A 513 11.96 32.21 -12.05
C ILE A 513 12.99 31.99 -13.16
N ALA A 514 14.04 31.21 -12.90
CA ALA A 514 15.06 30.91 -13.89
C ALA A 514 14.46 30.29 -15.16
N ALA A 515 13.54 29.33 -15.04
CA ALA A 515 12.87 28.74 -16.20
C ALA A 515 12.03 29.76 -16.98
N ALA A 516 11.36 30.70 -16.30
CA ALA A 516 10.59 31.76 -16.92
C ALA A 516 11.47 32.80 -17.61
N GLU A 517 12.65 33.13 -17.06
CA GLU A 517 13.64 34.03 -17.66
C GLU A 517 14.21 33.45 -18.96
N HIS A 518 14.47 32.14 -19.00
CA HIS A 518 15.00 31.46 -20.19
C HIS A 518 13.93 31.16 -21.25
N SER A 519 12.63 31.28 -20.92
CA SER A 519 11.54 31.06 -21.87
C SER A 519 11.54 32.13 -22.95
N GLN A 520 11.44 31.72 -24.22
CA GLN A 520 11.28 32.64 -25.36
C GLN A 520 9.81 32.92 -25.70
N ASP A 521 8.87 32.11 -25.18
CA ASP A 521 7.43 32.27 -25.38
C ASP A 521 6.77 32.96 -24.18
N ASP A 522 6.05 34.06 -24.43
CA ASP A 522 5.34 34.85 -23.43
C ASP A 522 4.21 34.06 -22.75
N ALA A 523 3.56 33.14 -23.46
CA ALA A 523 2.50 32.34 -22.88
C ALA A 523 3.08 31.31 -21.90
N THR A 524 4.16 30.64 -22.28
CA THR A 524 4.96 29.75 -21.42
C THR A 524 5.48 30.48 -20.20
N ARG A 525 6.10 31.65 -20.38
CA ARG A 525 6.60 32.49 -19.28
C ARG A 525 5.49 32.82 -18.28
N ARG A 526 4.34 33.29 -18.75
CA ARG A 526 3.19 33.60 -17.90
C ARG A 526 2.69 32.38 -17.12
N ARG A 527 2.65 31.19 -17.73
CA ARG A 527 2.19 29.95 -17.06
C ARG A 527 3.17 29.47 -15.99
N LEU A 528 4.47 29.58 -16.25
CA LEU A 528 5.51 29.28 -15.25
C LEU A 528 5.40 30.23 -14.06
N LEU A 529 5.28 31.54 -14.31
CA LEU A 529 5.08 32.54 -13.25
C LEU A 529 3.77 32.35 -12.49
N ALA A 530 2.69 31.91 -13.15
CA ALA A 530 1.44 31.57 -12.46
C ALA A 530 1.61 30.44 -11.43
N GLY A 531 2.60 29.55 -11.61
CA GLY A 531 2.96 28.53 -10.61
C GLY A 531 3.51 29.09 -9.31
N LEU A 532 3.94 30.36 -9.28
CA LEU A 532 4.44 31.06 -8.09
C LEU A 532 3.34 31.64 -7.21
N HIS A 533 2.07 31.34 -7.51
CA HIS A 533 0.92 31.76 -6.72
C HIS A 533 1.08 31.38 -5.23
N GLY A 534 1.04 32.39 -4.36
CA GLY A 534 1.14 32.27 -2.92
C GLY A 534 2.55 31.93 -2.41
N VAL A 535 3.60 32.15 -3.22
CA VAL A 535 4.98 31.75 -2.89
C VAL A 535 5.91 32.95 -2.72
N LEU A 536 5.81 33.94 -3.60
CA LEU A 536 6.72 35.09 -3.57
C LEU A 536 6.22 36.18 -2.62
N THR A 537 7.15 36.82 -1.92
CA THR A 537 6.88 38.03 -1.12
C THR A 537 6.98 39.28 -1.99
N ALA A 538 6.30 40.37 -1.61
CA ALA A 538 6.43 41.67 -2.28
C ALA A 538 7.90 42.11 -2.39
N ARG A 539 8.69 41.89 -1.34
CA ARG A 539 10.13 42.16 -1.33
C ARG A 539 10.89 41.38 -2.41
N SER A 540 10.54 40.12 -2.64
CA SER A 540 11.18 39.29 -3.67
C SER A 540 10.87 39.80 -5.07
N VAL A 541 9.61 40.20 -5.32
CA VAL A 541 9.20 40.78 -6.61
C VAL A 541 9.92 42.11 -6.86
N ARG A 542 10.06 42.96 -5.84
CA ARG A 542 10.85 44.19 -5.93
C ARG A 542 12.32 43.94 -6.22
N ALA A 543 12.93 42.95 -5.56
CA ALA A 543 14.32 42.62 -5.81
C ALA A 543 14.55 42.19 -7.27
N LEU A 544 13.62 41.43 -7.86
CA LEU A 544 13.68 41.07 -9.28
C LEU A 544 13.58 42.30 -10.19
N ASP A 545 12.72 43.27 -9.84
CA ASP A 545 12.57 44.53 -10.58
C ASP A 545 13.82 45.42 -10.48
N GLU A 546 14.36 45.58 -9.28
CA GLU A 546 15.60 46.34 -9.01
C GLU A 546 16.80 45.72 -9.75
N GLN A 547 16.83 44.39 -9.89
CA GLN A 547 17.83 43.66 -10.66
C GLN A 547 17.57 43.64 -12.17
N ARG A 548 16.48 44.28 -12.65
CA ARG A 548 16.06 44.31 -14.05
C ARG A 548 15.86 42.92 -14.66
N SER A 549 15.34 41.98 -13.87
CA SER A 549 15.01 40.64 -14.35
C SER A 549 13.93 40.71 -15.45
N PRO A 550 14.06 39.93 -16.55
CA PRO A 550 13.09 39.93 -17.64
C PRO A 550 11.71 39.37 -17.21
N VAL A 551 11.60 38.73 -16.05
CA VAL A 551 10.32 38.26 -15.51
C VAL A 551 9.62 39.27 -14.60
N ALA A 552 10.28 40.37 -14.22
CA ALA A 552 9.71 41.36 -13.30
C ALA A 552 8.42 41.98 -13.85
N PHE A 553 8.44 42.50 -15.07
CA PHE A 553 7.26 43.10 -15.73
C PHE A 553 6.08 42.11 -15.87
N PRO A 554 6.26 40.89 -16.44
CA PRO A 554 5.19 39.91 -16.51
C PRO A 554 4.63 39.52 -15.14
N LEU A 555 5.49 39.40 -14.13
CA LEU A 555 5.09 39.02 -12.77
C LEU A 555 4.28 40.12 -12.10
N LEU A 556 4.72 41.39 -12.19
CA LEU A 556 3.97 42.55 -11.70
C LEU A 556 2.60 42.64 -12.36
N THR A 557 2.51 42.37 -13.67
CA THR A 557 1.24 42.35 -14.41
C THR A 557 0.30 41.26 -13.89
N LEU A 558 0.82 40.04 -13.62
CA LEU A 558 0.03 38.94 -13.06
C LEU A 558 -0.44 39.21 -11.63
N VAL A 559 0.37 39.88 -10.82
CA VAL A 559 0.01 40.29 -9.45
C VAL A 559 -1.05 41.40 -9.48
N ALA A 560 -0.90 42.40 -10.34
CA ALA A 560 -1.89 43.46 -10.54
C ALA A 560 -3.25 42.89 -10.99
N ALA A 561 -3.24 41.89 -11.88
CA ALA A 561 -4.43 41.17 -12.33
C ALA A 561 -4.98 40.15 -11.31
N ARG A 562 -4.38 40.03 -10.12
CA ARG A 562 -4.73 39.05 -9.07
C ARG A 562 -4.65 37.57 -9.52
N ALA A 563 -3.96 37.30 -10.62
CA ALA A 563 -3.70 35.94 -11.10
C ALA A 563 -2.62 35.24 -10.24
N VAL A 564 -1.69 36.01 -9.68
CA VAL A 564 -0.66 35.54 -8.75
C VAL A 564 -0.83 36.27 -7.42
N ALA A 565 -1.12 35.52 -6.36
CA ALA A 565 -1.12 36.06 -5.00
C ALA A 565 0.31 36.07 -4.43
N LEU A 566 0.61 37.07 -3.59
CA LEU A 566 1.84 37.12 -2.82
C LEU A 566 1.70 36.27 -1.56
N ALA A 567 2.79 35.66 -1.09
CA ALA A 567 2.86 34.98 0.19
C ALA A 567 2.84 35.98 1.36
N ASP A 568 3.49 37.12 1.17
CA ASP A 568 3.56 38.22 2.14
C ASP A 568 3.72 39.56 1.42
N GLY A 569 3.14 40.62 1.99
CA GLY A 569 3.00 41.93 1.38
C GLY A 569 1.80 42.06 0.43
N SER A 570 1.64 43.25 -0.12
CA SER A 570 0.46 43.71 -0.84
C SER A 570 0.80 44.31 -2.21
N VAL A 571 -0.22 44.48 -3.06
CA VAL A 571 -0.06 45.17 -4.35
C VAL A 571 0.43 46.61 -4.15
N THR A 572 0.05 47.26 -3.04
CA THR A 572 0.51 48.61 -2.70
C THR A 572 2.01 48.68 -2.43
N ASP A 573 2.62 47.63 -1.87
CA ASP A 573 4.07 47.56 -1.66
C ASP A 573 4.86 47.48 -2.98
N LEU A 574 4.18 47.10 -4.06
CA LEU A 574 4.72 47.00 -5.42
C LEU A 574 4.34 48.21 -6.29
N ALA A 575 3.58 49.18 -5.77
CA ALA A 575 3.09 50.31 -6.55
C ALA A 575 4.20 51.11 -7.25
N PRO A 576 5.36 51.42 -6.62
CA PRO A 576 6.44 52.15 -7.30
C PRO A 576 6.97 51.41 -8.54
N ALA A 577 7.16 50.09 -8.43
CA ALA A 577 7.60 49.25 -9.54
C ALA A 577 6.54 49.16 -10.63
N MET A 578 5.26 48.97 -10.26
CA MET A 578 4.15 48.95 -11.21
C MET A 578 4.02 50.26 -11.99
N THR A 579 4.14 51.40 -11.32
CA THR A 579 4.12 52.73 -11.95
C THR A 579 5.31 52.93 -12.90
N ALA A 580 6.52 52.50 -12.51
CA ALA A 580 7.70 52.57 -13.38
C ALA A 580 7.54 51.79 -14.68
N HIS A 581 6.76 50.70 -14.65
CA HIS A 581 6.42 49.87 -15.80
C HIS A 581 5.12 50.26 -16.52
N GLY A 582 4.44 51.33 -16.09
CA GLY A 582 3.16 51.76 -16.68
C GLY A 582 2.00 50.77 -16.45
N ILE A 583 2.11 49.88 -15.45
CA ILE A 583 1.07 48.92 -15.10
C ILE A 583 0.02 49.65 -14.26
N THR A 584 -1.14 49.88 -14.84
CA THR A 584 -2.29 50.42 -14.11
C THR A 584 -2.93 49.30 -13.29
N VAL A 585 -2.86 49.42 -11.97
CA VAL A 585 -3.72 48.61 -11.09
C VAL A 585 -5.14 49.05 -11.41
N SER A 586 -5.92 48.20 -12.08
CA SER A 586 -7.29 48.56 -12.44
C SER A 586 -8.08 48.89 -11.17
N ALA A 587 -8.33 50.18 -10.97
CA ALA A 587 -9.29 50.70 -10.00
C ALA A 587 -10.75 50.46 -10.45
N SER A 588 -10.95 49.82 -11.61
CA SER A 588 -12.25 49.51 -12.21
C SER A 588 -12.58 48.02 -12.08
N ALA A 589 -12.69 47.59 -10.84
CA ALA A 589 -13.87 46.88 -10.37
C ALA A 589 -14.14 47.44 -8.98
N GLY A 590 -14.53 48.71 -8.93
CA GLY A 590 -15.18 49.27 -7.77
C GLY A 590 -16.29 48.29 -7.39
N PRO A 591 -16.31 47.79 -6.15
CA PRO A 591 -17.28 46.78 -5.79
C PRO A 591 -18.65 47.46 -5.91
N SER A 592 -19.65 46.74 -6.45
CA SER A 592 -21.04 47.20 -6.63
C SER A 592 -21.46 48.17 -5.52
N ALA A 593 -22.27 49.21 -5.79
CA ALA A 593 -22.73 50.15 -4.75
C ALA A 593 -23.22 49.47 -3.45
N ALA A 594 -23.65 48.21 -3.54
CA ALA A 594 -23.99 47.32 -2.43
C ALA A 594 -22.81 46.98 -1.47
N SER A 595 -21.58 46.95 -1.95
CA SER A 595 -20.38 46.59 -1.20
C SER A 595 -19.82 47.68 -0.27
N GLY A 596 -20.08 48.96 -0.56
CA GLY A 596 -19.68 50.09 0.28
C GLY A 596 -20.58 50.23 1.51
N GLU A 597 -21.80 49.71 1.45
CA GLU A 597 -22.69 49.55 2.61
C GLU A 597 -22.28 48.34 3.46
N THR A 598 -21.89 47.24 2.81
CA THR A 598 -21.33 46.05 3.48
C THR A 598 -20.08 46.40 4.28
N ASP A 599 -19.15 47.18 3.72
CA ASP A 599 -17.97 47.64 4.47
C ASP A 599 -18.35 48.55 5.65
N ARG A 600 -19.40 49.36 5.51
CA ARG A 600 -19.91 50.24 6.59
C ARG A 600 -20.53 49.43 7.74
N ASP A 601 -21.33 48.43 7.43
CA ASP A 601 -21.95 47.54 8.42
C ASP A 601 -20.92 46.60 9.07
N ILE A 602 -19.89 46.16 8.34
CA ILE A 602 -18.73 45.44 8.92
C ILE A 602 -17.97 46.36 9.88
N GLU A 603 -17.70 47.61 9.49
CA GLU A 603 -17.03 48.58 10.35
C GLU A 603 -17.83 48.83 11.63
N ALA A 604 -19.15 48.97 11.51
CA ALA A 604 -20.05 49.17 12.65
C ALA A 604 -19.99 48.00 13.64
N LEU A 605 -19.92 46.74 13.17
CA LEU A 605 -19.79 45.58 14.05
C LEU A 605 -18.39 45.48 14.69
N VAL A 606 -17.34 45.76 13.92
CA VAL A 606 -15.94 45.63 14.39
C VAL A 606 -15.58 46.73 15.38
N THR A 607 -16.05 47.97 15.16
CA THR A 607 -15.70 49.13 15.98
C THR A 607 -16.78 49.49 17.02
N GLY A 608 -18.06 49.31 16.68
CA GLY A 608 -19.20 49.62 17.53
C GLY A 608 -19.67 48.46 18.42
N GLY A 609 -19.12 47.26 18.23
CA GLY A 609 -19.51 46.06 18.97
C GLY A 609 -20.66 45.29 18.31
N TRP A 610 -21.00 44.14 18.89
CA TRP A 610 -22.01 43.24 18.33
C TRP A 610 -23.43 43.84 18.35
N ASP A 611 -24.01 44.02 17.16
CA ASP A 611 -25.41 44.42 16.97
C ASP A 611 -26.15 43.40 16.05
N PRO A 612 -27.12 42.63 16.59
CA PRO A 612 -27.90 41.67 15.82
C PRO A 612 -28.61 42.26 14.59
N ALA A 613 -29.06 43.52 14.64
CA ALA A 613 -29.75 44.14 13.51
C ALA A 613 -28.79 44.39 12.34
N THR A 614 -27.58 44.88 12.63
CA THR A 614 -26.50 45.05 11.64
C THR A 614 -26.01 43.71 11.10
N ALA A 615 -25.87 42.71 11.96
CA ALA A 615 -25.51 41.34 11.56
C ALA A 615 -26.53 40.73 10.57
N LEU A 616 -27.83 40.88 10.84
CA LEU A 616 -28.88 40.41 9.93
C LEU A 616 -28.91 41.17 8.60
N ARG A 617 -28.60 42.47 8.59
CA ARG A 617 -28.45 43.23 7.33
C ARG A 617 -27.30 42.72 6.48
N LEU A 618 -26.19 42.28 7.09
CA LEU A 618 -25.08 41.66 6.34
C LEU A 618 -25.48 40.31 5.74
N VAL A 619 -26.18 39.47 6.51
CA VAL A 619 -26.65 38.16 6.04
C VAL A 619 -27.67 38.30 4.91
N ALA A 620 -28.59 39.27 5.00
CA ALA A 620 -29.65 39.50 4.02
C ALA A 620 -29.15 39.99 2.66
N ARG A 621 -27.93 40.53 2.57
CA ARG A 621 -27.36 41.04 1.31
C ARG A 621 -26.81 39.95 0.39
N GLU A 622 -26.60 38.73 0.90
CA GLU A 622 -26.03 37.57 0.16
C GLU A 622 -24.78 37.89 -0.69
N GLU A 623 -24.02 38.91 -0.29
CA GLU A 623 -22.81 39.32 -1.01
C GLU A 623 -21.65 38.36 -0.75
N PRO A 624 -20.84 38.00 -1.77
CA PRO A 624 -19.65 37.19 -1.57
C PRO A 624 -18.66 37.87 -0.62
N MET A 625 -18.44 37.27 0.54
CA MET A 625 -17.50 37.77 1.53
C MET A 625 -16.06 37.49 1.09
N GLY A 626 -15.34 38.54 0.71
CA GLY A 626 -13.90 38.45 0.43
C GLY A 626 -13.10 38.07 1.68
N PHE A 627 -11.94 37.44 1.48
CA PHE A 627 -11.09 36.92 2.56
C PHE A 627 -10.80 37.95 3.69
N LEU A 628 -10.50 39.21 3.33
CA LEU A 628 -10.22 40.26 4.31
C LEU A 628 -11.46 40.64 5.15
N ARG A 629 -12.63 40.74 4.51
CA ARG A 629 -13.90 41.03 5.20
C ARG A 629 -14.27 39.90 6.17
N ALA A 630 -14.10 38.65 5.73
CA ALA A 630 -14.33 37.48 6.58
C ALA A 630 -13.40 37.49 7.79
N GLN A 631 -12.10 37.75 7.59
CA GLN A 631 -11.11 37.79 8.68
C GLN A 631 -11.44 38.80 9.77
N ARG A 632 -12.03 39.95 9.41
CA ARG A 632 -12.46 40.99 10.37
C ARG A 632 -13.64 40.56 11.23
N LEU A 633 -14.53 39.72 10.71
CA LEU A 633 -15.73 39.25 11.43
C LEU A 633 -15.51 37.93 12.21
N ARG A 634 -14.43 37.18 11.92
CA ARG A 634 -14.09 35.91 12.59
C ARG A 634 -14.07 35.98 14.13
N PRO A 635 -13.57 37.04 14.78
CA PRO A 635 -13.58 37.13 16.24
C PRO A 635 -15.00 37.05 16.86
N MET A 636 -16.04 37.39 16.09
CA MET A 636 -17.43 37.40 16.52
C MET A 636 -18.16 36.08 16.23
N LEU A 637 -17.45 35.00 15.86
CA LEU A 637 -18.05 33.72 15.46
C LEU A 637 -19.04 33.18 16.51
N ALA A 638 -18.71 33.33 17.79
CA ALA A 638 -19.58 32.91 18.88
C ALA A 638 -20.93 33.66 18.88
N ASP A 639 -20.91 34.95 18.57
CA ASP A 639 -22.11 35.80 18.51
C ASP A 639 -22.95 35.49 17.27
N TRP A 640 -22.30 35.19 16.13
CA TRP A 640 -22.98 34.70 14.92
C TRP A 640 -23.70 33.37 15.16
N LEU A 641 -23.06 32.41 15.84
CA LEU A 641 -23.66 31.12 16.19
C LEU A 641 -24.80 31.28 17.21
N ALA A 642 -24.66 32.18 18.19
CA ALA A 642 -25.72 32.50 19.13
C ALA A 642 -26.95 33.12 18.42
N LEU A 643 -26.72 34.02 17.47
CA LEU A 643 -27.77 34.64 16.67
C LEU A 643 -28.51 33.61 15.81
N ALA A 644 -27.78 32.67 15.20
CA ALA A 644 -28.37 31.58 14.43
C ALA A 644 -29.31 30.68 15.28
N GLY A 645 -29.01 30.48 16.57
CA GLY A 645 -29.85 29.72 17.50
C GLY A 645 -31.04 30.47 18.12
N SER A 646 -31.14 31.79 17.91
CA SER A 646 -32.07 32.64 18.67
C SER A 646 -33.50 32.76 18.10
N ARG A 647 -33.74 32.40 16.83
CA ARG A 647 -35.05 32.57 16.15
C ARG A 647 -35.39 31.44 15.16
N PRO A 648 -36.62 30.89 15.21
CA PRO A 648 -37.10 29.96 14.17
C PRO A 648 -37.20 30.67 12.82
N GLY A 649 -36.62 30.10 11.76
CA GLY A 649 -36.74 30.59 10.38
C GLY A 649 -35.60 31.50 9.87
N THR A 650 -34.85 32.19 10.75
CA THR A 650 -33.68 33.01 10.35
C THR A 650 -32.33 32.35 10.62
N GLY A 651 -32.31 31.14 11.22
CA GLY A 651 -31.09 30.48 11.65
C GLY A 651 -30.20 29.94 10.51
N ALA A 652 -30.78 29.33 9.48
CA ALA A 652 -30.00 28.70 8.41
C ALA A 652 -29.16 29.69 7.56
N PRO A 653 -29.68 30.87 7.14
CA PRO A 653 -28.86 31.86 6.43
C PRO A 653 -27.72 32.42 7.28
N VAL A 654 -27.98 32.71 8.56
CA VAL A 654 -26.99 33.23 9.50
C VAL A 654 -25.90 32.19 9.77
N LEU A 655 -26.28 30.92 9.92
CA LEU A 655 -25.34 29.84 10.11
C LEU A 655 -24.46 29.62 8.87
N ARG A 656 -25.06 29.63 7.67
CA ARG A 656 -24.31 29.51 6.41
C ARG A 656 -23.32 30.67 6.25
N PHE A 657 -23.74 31.89 6.59
CA PHE A 657 -22.87 33.06 6.63
C PHE A 657 -21.71 32.87 7.61
N ALA A 658 -21.99 32.47 8.86
CA ALA A 658 -20.99 32.24 9.91
C ALA A 658 -19.94 31.19 9.52
N LEU A 659 -20.39 30.07 8.94
CA LEU A 659 -19.50 29.01 8.44
C LEU A 659 -18.69 29.49 7.23
N GLY A 660 -19.27 30.35 6.38
CA GLY A 660 -18.57 31.00 5.29
C GLY A 660 -17.45 31.97 5.72
N LEU A 661 -17.52 32.52 6.94
CA LEU A 661 -16.44 33.34 7.51
C LEU A 661 -15.20 32.52 7.87
N CYS A 662 -15.37 31.21 8.06
CA CYS A 662 -14.31 30.31 8.51
C CYS A 662 -13.47 29.81 7.32
N SER A 663 -12.17 30.16 7.29
CA SER A 663 -11.21 29.64 6.31
C SER A 663 -10.83 28.16 6.57
N ARG A 664 -10.14 27.50 5.62
CA ARG A 664 -9.70 26.08 5.74
C ARG A 664 -8.86 25.74 6.99
N SER A 665 -8.36 26.72 7.74
CA SER A 665 -7.73 26.54 9.06
C SER A 665 -8.55 27.21 10.17
N LEU A 666 -9.18 26.39 11.01
CA LEU A 666 -9.91 26.81 12.22
C LEU A 666 -8.93 26.92 13.40
N SER A 667 -8.99 28.02 14.14
CA SER A 667 -8.23 28.23 15.37
C SER A 667 -8.88 27.53 16.56
N HIS A 668 -8.12 27.30 17.64
CA HIS A 668 -8.64 26.63 18.84
C HIS A 668 -9.88 27.33 19.45
N PRO A 669 -9.92 28.68 19.60
CA PRO A 669 -11.12 29.37 20.10
C PRO A 669 -12.35 29.19 19.20
N GLU A 670 -12.15 29.15 17.88
CA GLU A 670 -13.24 28.90 16.91
C GLU A 670 -13.77 27.47 17.03
N LEU A 671 -12.88 26.48 17.19
CA LEU A 671 -13.26 25.09 17.42
C LEU A 671 -14.01 24.92 18.75
N THR A 672 -13.61 25.63 19.81
CA THR A 672 -14.33 25.64 21.09
C THR A 672 -15.72 26.26 20.94
N ALA A 673 -15.85 27.36 20.20
CA ALA A 673 -17.15 27.97 19.91
C ALA A 673 -18.05 27.02 19.11
N LEU A 674 -17.51 26.37 18.07
CA LEU A 674 -18.24 25.41 17.25
C LEU A 674 -18.67 24.17 18.05
N ALA A 675 -17.81 23.65 18.93
CA ALA A 675 -18.16 22.54 19.82
C ALA A 675 -19.32 22.91 20.76
N ARG A 676 -19.31 24.12 21.34
CA ARG A 676 -20.40 24.61 22.21
C ARG A 676 -21.75 24.70 21.49
N PHE A 677 -21.75 24.96 20.18
CA PHE A 677 -22.96 25.03 19.36
C PHE A 677 -23.17 23.76 18.51
N ALA A 678 -22.60 22.61 18.91
CA ALA A 678 -22.74 21.34 18.19
C ALA A 678 -24.20 20.91 17.92
N PRO A 679 -25.18 21.08 18.84
CA PRO A 679 -26.57 20.76 18.56
C PRO A 679 -27.13 21.54 17.36
N LEU A 680 -26.87 22.84 17.29
CA LEU A 680 -27.29 23.70 16.19
C LEU A 680 -26.67 23.26 14.84
N LEU A 681 -25.41 22.83 14.86
CA LEU A 681 -24.71 22.33 13.67
C LEU A 681 -25.25 20.98 13.20
N LEU A 682 -25.65 20.10 14.13
CA LEU A 682 -26.24 18.80 13.83
C LEU A 682 -27.65 18.93 13.26
N ASP A 683 -28.46 19.84 13.80
CA ASP A 683 -29.79 20.17 13.26
C ASP A 683 -29.65 20.74 11.83
N ALA A 684 -28.70 21.65 11.63
CA ALA A 684 -28.42 22.17 10.29
C ALA A 684 -27.90 21.11 9.33
N LEU A 685 -27.15 20.11 9.81
CA LEU A 685 -26.68 19.00 8.99
C LEU A 685 -27.82 18.08 8.55
N ALA A 686 -28.87 17.93 9.37
CA ALA A 686 -30.09 17.21 8.99
C ALA A 686 -30.79 17.86 7.80
N ASP A 687 -30.84 19.19 7.77
CA ASP A 687 -31.51 19.97 6.73
C ASP A 687 -30.62 20.31 5.51
N ALA A 688 -29.30 20.09 5.61
CA ALA A 688 -28.34 20.47 4.57
C ALA A 688 -28.33 19.52 3.36
N ARG A 689 -28.25 20.12 2.16
CA ARG A 689 -28.12 19.43 0.85
C ARG A 689 -26.73 19.63 0.24
N ASP A 690 -26.26 18.63 -0.51
CA ASP A 690 -25.04 18.64 -1.34
C ASP A 690 -23.81 19.31 -0.70
N ALA A 691 -23.31 20.43 -1.25
CA ALA A 691 -22.05 21.07 -0.85
C ALA A 691 -22.02 21.58 0.60
N ASP A 692 -23.15 22.10 1.10
CA ASP A 692 -23.29 22.61 2.47
C ASP A 692 -23.13 21.47 3.49
N ARG A 693 -23.65 20.29 3.14
CA ARG A 693 -23.53 19.09 3.98
C ARG A 693 -22.07 18.65 4.15
N TYR A 694 -21.26 18.69 3.10
CA TYR A 694 -19.83 18.34 3.18
C TYR A 694 -19.02 19.36 3.98
N ALA A 695 -19.33 20.65 3.85
CA ALA A 695 -18.71 21.70 4.65
C ALA A 695 -19.03 21.52 6.14
N LEU A 696 -20.29 21.26 6.48
CA LEU A 696 -20.74 20.98 7.85
C LEU A 696 -20.08 19.75 8.45
N ILE A 697 -19.96 18.64 7.69
CA ILE A 697 -19.24 17.43 8.14
C ILE A 697 -17.80 17.77 8.49
N GLY A 698 -17.10 18.53 7.64
CA GLY A 698 -15.72 18.92 7.89
C GLY A 698 -15.53 19.81 9.13
N VAL A 699 -16.52 20.67 9.41
CA VAL A 699 -16.52 21.54 10.60
C VAL A 699 -16.77 20.71 11.86
N LEU A 700 -17.75 19.81 11.83
CA LEU A 700 -18.06 18.90 12.93
C LEU A 700 -16.91 17.92 13.22
N GLU A 701 -16.22 17.42 12.19
CA GLU A 701 -15.02 16.58 12.35
C GLU A 701 -13.89 17.31 13.08
N ALA A 702 -13.70 18.59 12.76
CA ALA A 702 -12.67 19.41 13.40
C ALA A 702 -13.02 19.76 14.85
N ALA A 703 -14.31 19.97 15.15
CA ALA A 703 -14.80 20.28 16.50
C ALA A 703 -14.97 19.03 17.38
N ALA A 704 -15.14 17.83 16.80
CA ALA A 704 -15.39 16.56 17.49
C ALA A 704 -14.51 16.31 18.73
N PRO A 705 -13.19 16.56 18.71
CA PRO A 705 -12.33 16.33 19.88
C PRO A 705 -12.66 17.22 21.08
N LEU A 706 -13.32 18.36 20.87
CA LEU A 706 -13.65 19.35 21.89
C LEU A 706 -15.09 19.24 22.42
N LEU A 707 -15.89 18.30 21.90
CA LEU A 707 -17.24 18.03 22.43
C LEU A 707 -17.16 17.44 23.84
N ALA A 708 -18.05 17.90 24.73
CA ALA A 708 -18.16 17.38 26.08
C ALA A 708 -18.58 15.90 26.05
N ALA A 709 -18.09 15.09 27.00
CA ALA A 709 -18.38 13.66 27.06
C ALA A 709 -19.89 13.34 27.15
N THR A 710 -20.68 14.26 27.71
CA THR A 710 -22.15 14.17 27.82
C THR A 710 -22.88 14.42 26.50
N GLU A 711 -22.27 15.12 25.55
CA GLU A 711 -22.90 15.53 24.28
C GLU A 711 -22.61 14.55 23.13
N ARG A 712 -21.53 13.77 23.22
CA ARG A 712 -21.11 12.81 22.20
C ARG A 712 -22.17 11.73 21.88
N PRO A 713 -22.86 11.11 22.86
CA PRO A 713 -23.89 10.12 22.55
C PRO A 713 -25.06 10.69 21.75
N ALA A 714 -25.47 11.92 22.04
CA ALA A 714 -26.51 12.63 21.29
C ALA A 714 -26.03 12.95 19.86
N ALA A 715 -24.79 13.41 19.71
CA ALA A 715 -24.18 13.66 18.41
C ALA A 715 -24.08 12.40 17.54
N VAL A 716 -23.66 11.27 18.11
CA VAL A 716 -23.62 9.97 17.40
C VAL A 716 -25.01 9.55 16.95
N THR A 717 -26.02 9.71 17.81
CA THR A 717 -27.40 9.38 17.49
C THR A 717 -27.94 10.26 16.34
N ALA A 718 -27.68 11.57 16.40
CA ALA A 718 -28.08 12.52 15.37
C ALA A 718 -27.41 12.19 14.02
N VAL A 719 -26.10 11.90 14.00
CA VAL A 719 -25.38 11.56 12.76
C VAL A 719 -25.85 10.24 12.16
N ARG A 720 -26.20 9.25 13.00
CA ARG A 720 -26.80 7.97 12.54
C ARG A 720 -28.19 8.13 11.94
N ALA A 721 -28.94 9.14 12.35
CA ALA A 721 -30.29 9.42 11.85
C ALA A 721 -30.30 10.18 10.50
N LEU A 722 -29.16 10.67 10.02
CA LEU A 722 -29.05 11.41 8.76
C LEU A 722 -29.23 10.48 7.55
N ALA A 723 -30.01 10.91 6.56
CA ALA A 723 -30.08 10.24 5.26
C ALA A 723 -28.70 10.20 4.58
N PRO A 724 -28.27 9.10 3.94
CA PRO A 724 -26.95 9.00 3.30
C PRO A 724 -26.81 9.96 2.10
N ALA A 725 -25.65 10.62 1.98
CA ALA A 725 -25.36 11.56 0.90
C ALA A 725 -24.93 10.83 -0.41
N PRO A 726 -25.28 11.33 -1.61
CA PRO A 726 -24.79 10.78 -2.87
C PRO A 726 -23.27 10.92 -3.00
N ALA A 727 -22.58 9.84 -3.37
CA ALA A 727 -21.12 9.77 -3.34
C ALA A 727 -20.45 10.66 -4.40
N LEU A 728 -19.98 11.82 -3.96
CA LEU A 728 -18.85 12.54 -4.55
C LEU A 728 -17.62 12.32 -3.65
N PRO A 729 -16.40 12.21 -4.20
CA PRO A 729 -15.20 11.97 -3.40
C PRO A 729 -14.83 13.25 -2.63
N GLY A 730 -15.27 13.35 -1.37
CA GLY A 730 -15.13 14.58 -0.58
C GLY A 730 -14.91 14.38 0.92
N ARG A 731 -15.88 13.82 1.65
CA ARG A 731 -15.88 13.54 3.12
C ARG A 731 -17.16 12.76 3.46
N SER A 732 -17.13 11.79 4.38
CA SER A 732 -18.30 10.94 4.70
C SER A 732 -18.73 11.07 6.16
N THR A 733 -20.03 10.86 6.44
CA THR A 733 -20.57 10.80 7.81
C THR A 733 -19.90 9.70 8.66
N LEU A 734 -19.36 8.65 8.02
CA LEU A 734 -18.55 7.61 8.68
C LEU A 734 -17.24 8.17 9.27
N THR A 735 -16.64 9.17 8.64
CA THR A 735 -15.40 9.79 9.15
C THR A 735 -15.70 10.64 10.38
N LEU A 736 -16.83 11.36 10.38
CA LEU A 736 -17.35 12.06 11.55
C LEU A 736 -17.69 11.10 12.71
N LEU A 737 -18.34 9.97 12.44
CA LEU A 737 -18.67 8.95 13.46
C LEU A 737 -17.43 8.31 14.11
N ARG A 738 -16.27 8.31 13.44
CA ARG A 738 -15.00 7.83 14.03
C ARG A 738 -14.33 8.86 14.94
N ARG A 739 -14.74 10.13 14.85
CA ARG A 739 -14.14 11.27 15.56
C ARG A 739 -14.97 11.71 16.76
N LEU A 740 -16.30 11.52 16.72
CA LEU A 740 -17.22 11.62 17.86
C LEU A 740 -17.02 10.46 18.82
#